data_AF-A0AAW0YV29-F1
#
_entry.id   AF-A0AAW0YV29-F1
#
_cell.length_a   1.000
_cell.length_b   1.000
_cell.length_c   1.000
_cell.angle_alpha   90.00
_cell.angle_beta   90.00
_cell.angle_gamma   90.00
#
_symmetry.space_group_name_H-M   'P 1'
#
loop_
_entity.id
_entity.type
_entity.pdbx_description
1 polymer ?
#
loop_
_entity_poly.entity_id
_entity_poly.type
_entity_poly.pdbx_seq_one_letter_code
_entity_poly.pdbx_strand_id
1 'polypeptide(L)'
;MLRPRTTNNSTSSFNNNNNNNSSSSSRALPEPDTPMSHYPSRIHSSSPLDGGENSQPPIIGVDETSSGVPTNGAGGGYFGDASPTNGNGGEGVKIASGSEINDRNTHRRMSSGNSASGVVNGEKKSAPGAGLQGRRGKLGMSLNLGGLMGRGRGKGNRLGLSQRGWAVITGLVGFLLLVKLLFSSSTPSSPHHHTTEASNLIPRDYLNNSMVDPAPFEFCPVFGPGDAVAARRGQLELLKSRLHTGTSARVQKVLQKAMSGAPVTMSILGGSVSACAGAGDDPVHEKCYPHKFFDWWNTVFPHPANELTNGATTKTDSAYYAYCNSHHLPDKTDLVILEFDAADPNDPEWLQHFELLVRSVLVRPDQPAVIILGHFSPQVQAQNGFAGPELLHNVVAQFYDVPHISAKGVLYEQYLQTPDQARSAFYHDPNHANSNGHDLIADVLISYIMSQICAGWSAINGHSFDVPNLGTEGDSTAGSPSLLGGVGLRKGMPGQSPGDGSSAGSSLSDRYIGLKVPLMRLNDRPHDVEHFREIEPFCVAASDLINPLPPSLFYGSGWHTYHPPKGAVHEDRHYWYAEQPTARLRIPLKLGAGDVGIYFMQSPPDKPLGSVKCWVDDNVAGSKELLGTAEVEDVIATLVMIDRGVARGSHFVECQLQGEPGGISPPFKILGIFST
;
A
#
# COMPACT_ATOMS: atom_id res chain seq x y z
N MET A 1 15.19 15.82 -5.12
CA MET A 1 15.45 17.05 -5.93
C MET A 1 16.61 16.89 -6.93
N LEU A 2 16.33 16.66 -8.21
CA LEU A 2 17.31 16.87 -9.29
C LEU A 2 16.64 17.54 -10.51
N ARG A 3 17.24 18.63 -11.00
CA ARG A 3 17.00 19.21 -12.33
C ARG A 3 17.97 18.54 -13.33
N PRO A 4 17.61 18.34 -14.61
CA PRO A 4 18.50 17.71 -15.58
C PRO A 4 19.62 18.67 -16.02
N ARG A 5 20.87 18.20 -15.99
CA ARG A 5 22.01 18.80 -16.69
C ARG A 5 22.10 18.21 -18.09
N THR A 6 21.93 19.05 -19.11
CA THR A 6 22.21 18.71 -20.51
C THR A 6 23.72 18.64 -20.74
N THR A 7 24.23 17.51 -21.20
CA THR A 7 25.60 17.40 -21.75
C THR A 7 25.53 17.22 -23.27
N ASN A 8 25.94 18.24 -24.02
CA ASN A 8 26.26 18.13 -25.44
C ASN A 8 27.78 18.07 -25.61
N ASN A 9 28.25 17.03 -26.31
CA ASN A 9 29.60 16.93 -26.86
C ASN A 9 29.71 17.77 -28.14
N SER A 10 30.74 18.60 -28.24
CA SER A 10 31.49 18.78 -29.50
C SER A 10 32.83 19.48 -29.28
N THR A 11 33.84 18.92 -29.94
CA THR A 11 35.25 19.31 -29.99
C THR A 11 35.50 20.37 -31.08
N SER A 12 36.33 21.35 -30.72
CA SER A 12 37.32 22.08 -31.54
C SER A 12 36.98 22.53 -32.97
N SER A 13 37.07 23.85 -33.26
CA SER A 13 38.27 24.47 -33.86
C SER A 13 38.04 25.91 -34.38
N PHE A 14 39.01 26.77 -34.02
CA PHE A 14 39.58 27.92 -34.73
C PHE A 14 38.76 29.18 -35.13
N ASN A 15 39.25 30.29 -34.54
CA ASN A 15 39.66 31.56 -35.15
C ASN A 15 38.73 32.79 -35.18
N ASN A 16 39.20 33.76 -34.37
CA ASN A 16 39.54 35.15 -34.72
C ASN A 16 38.52 36.29 -34.54
N ASN A 17 39.03 37.24 -33.76
CA ASN A 17 38.96 38.69 -33.89
C ASN A 17 37.80 39.49 -33.29
N ASN A 18 38.25 40.32 -32.34
CA ASN A 18 38.08 41.77 -32.24
C ASN A 18 36.90 42.37 -31.46
N ASN A 19 37.33 42.98 -30.36
CA ASN A 19 37.16 44.39 -30.00
C ASN A 19 35.94 44.86 -29.20
N ASN A 20 36.34 45.52 -28.10
CA ASN A 20 35.85 46.77 -27.54
C ASN A 20 34.71 46.76 -26.51
N ASN A 21 35.13 47.02 -25.27
CA ASN A 21 34.71 48.16 -24.44
C ASN A 21 33.25 48.61 -24.53
N SER A 22 32.51 48.52 -23.42
CA SER A 22 32.39 49.65 -22.47
C SER A 22 31.33 49.38 -21.40
N SER A 23 31.65 49.87 -20.22
CA SER A 23 30.81 50.01 -19.02
C SER A 23 29.60 50.93 -19.22
N SER A 24 28.46 50.62 -18.58
CA SER A 24 27.91 51.47 -17.50
C SER A 24 26.55 51.00 -16.98
N SER A 25 26.40 51.23 -15.68
CA SER A 25 25.27 51.09 -14.75
C SER A 25 23.88 51.52 -15.22
N SER A 26 22.81 50.90 -14.68
CA SER A 26 21.99 51.55 -13.64
C SER A 26 20.78 50.72 -13.17
N ARG A 27 20.57 50.80 -11.83
CA ARG A 27 19.33 50.78 -11.04
C ARG A 27 18.46 49.52 -10.96
N ALA A 28 18.45 48.97 -9.74
CA ALA A 28 17.52 48.00 -9.21
C ALA A 28 16.76 48.57 -7.99
N LEU A 29 15.67 47.86 -7.65
CA LEU A 29 14.89 47.77 -6.38
C LEU A 29 13.51 48.47 -6.34
N PRO A 30 12.55 48.01 -5.50
CA PRO A 30 12.43 46.70 -4.80
C PRO A 30 11.03 46.02 -4.82
N GLU A 31 11.01 44.72 -4.54
CA GLU A 31 9.85 43.92 -4.07
C GLU A 31 9.63 44.09 -2.55
N PRO A 32 8.41 43.84 -2.01
CA PRO A 32 8.12 43.94 -0.58
C PRO A 32 8.29 42.63 0.22
N ASP A 33 8.63 42.84 1.49
CA ASP A 33 9.05 41.90 2.53
C ASP A 33 8.00 40.97 3.16
N THR A 34 8.53 39.79 3.55
CA THR A 34 8.33 38.82 4.67
C THR A 34 7.42 39.15 5.89
N PRO A 35 7.16 38.20 6.84
CA PRO A 35 8.13 37.94 7.94
C PRO A 35 8.22 36.50 8.51
N MET A 36 9.40 36.15 9.02
CA MET A 36 9.66 35.02 9.93
C MET A 36 10.38 35.55 11.19
N SER A 37 10.06 34.95 12.35
CA SER A 37 10.84 34.88 13.59
C SER A 37 10.96 36.11 14.53
N HIS A 38 10.66 35.87 15.81
CA HIS A 38 10.94 36.73 16.96
C HIS A 38 11.70 35.92 18.02
N TYR A 39 12.89 36.38 18.43
CA TYR A 39 13.33 36.48 19.84
C TYR A 39 14.53 37.46 19.90
N PRO A 40 14.61 38.39 20.89
CA PRO A 40 15.52 39.53 20.82
C PRO A 40 16.83 39.33 21.58
N SER A 41 17.81 40.12 21.16
CA SER A 41 19.18 40.29 21.63
C SER A 41 19.31 41.33 22.76
N ARG A 42 20.35 41.24 23.61
CA ARG A 42 21.31 42.35 23.85
C ARG A 42 22.54 42.03 24.69
N ILE A 43 23.57 42.79 24.36
CA ILE A 43 24.99 42.84 24.73
C ILE A 43 25.24 43.66 26.02
N HIS A 44 26.27 43.30 26.80
CA HIS A 44 27.18 44.29 27.41
C HIS A 44 28.60 43.72 27.59
N SER A 45 29.58 44.53 27.17
CA SER A 45 31.03 44.32 27.19
C SER A 45 31.69 44.86 28.45
N SER A 46 32.71 44.16 28.99
CA SER A 46 33.91 44.76 29.62
C SER A 46 34.92 43.68 30.08
N SER A 47 36.12 43.70 29.50
CA SER A 47 37.38 43.19 30.10
C SER A 47 37.95 44.25 31.09
N PRO A 48 39.12 44.12 31.78
CA PRO A 48 40.19 43.10 31.73
C PRO A 48 40.76 42.64 33.11
N LEU A 49 41.73 41.71 33.14
CA LEU A 49 43.00 41.78 33.89
C LEU A 49 43.88 40.51 33.77
N ASP A 50 45.16 40.78 33.56
CA ASP A 50 46.45 40.04 33.54
C ASP A 50 46.62 38.62 34.12
N GLY A 51 47.60 37.91 33.51
CA GLY A 51 48.44 36.89 34.15
C GLY A 51 48.99 35.81 33.21
N GLY A 52 50.16 36.04 32.59
CA GLY A 52 50.85 35.02 31.79
C GLY A 52 51.92 34.25 32.57
N GLU A 53 52.29 33.05 32.11
CA GLU A 53 53.68 32.56 32.05
C GLU A 53 53.84 31.22 31.30
N ASN A 54 55.02 31.06 30.70
CA ASN A 54 55.50 30.02 29.79
C ASN A 54 55.74 28.64 30.42
N SER A 55 55.69 27.56 29.62
CA SER A 55 56.87 26.74 29.23
C SER A 55 56.54 25.28 28.81
N GLN A 56 57.10 24.85 27.67
CA GLN A 56 57.36 23.46 27.24
C GLN A 56 58.77 23.01 27.74
N PRO A 57 59.35 21.86 27.32
CA PRO A 57 59.01 20.43 27.43
C PRO A 57 60.20 19.67 28.14
N PRO A 58 60.48 18.34 28.03
CA PRO A 58 61.07 17.75 26.81
C PRO A 58 60.85 16.22 26.53
N ILE A 59 61.38 15.84 25.37
CA ILE A 59 61.54 14.53 24.73
C ILE A 59 62.79 13.80 25.24
N ILE A 60 62.77 12.45 25.35
CA ILE A 60 63.93 11.56 25.11
C ILE A 60 63.43 10.25 24.47
N GLY A 61 64.00 9.85 23.34
CA GLY A 61 64.08 8.46 22.86
C GLY A 61 65.54 8.00 22.86
N VAL A 62 65.83 6.69 22.77
CA VAL A 62 66.56 5.99 21.68
C VAL A 62 66.63 4.46 21.93
N ASP A 63 66.52 3.67 20.83
CA ASP A 63 67.22 2.40 20.47
C ASP A 63 67.09 1.11 21.33
N GLU A 64 67.14 -0.14 20.83
CA GLU A 64 67.68 -0.72 19.58
C GLU A 64 67.17 -2.19 19.38
N THR A 65 66.91 -2.59 18.13
CA THR A 65 67.17 -3.89 17.43
C THR A 65 66.86 -5.29 18.02
N SER A 66 66.16 -6.12 17.22
CA SER A 66 66.68 -7.35 16.55
C SER A 66 65.71 -8.56 16.49
N SER A 67 65.34 -8.91 15.25
CA SER A 67 65.23 -10.25 14.61
C SER A 67 65.05 -11.55 15.41
N GLY A 68 64.12 -12.40 14.96
CA GLY A 68 64.19 -13.85 15.17
C GLY A 68 62.99 -14.66 14.67
N VAL A 69 63.11 -15.26 13.48
CA VAL A 69 62.30 -16.41 12.98
C VAL A 69 63.05 -17.71 13.36
N PRO A 70 62.35 -18.80 13.74
CA PRO A 70 62.26 -20.04 12.90
C PRO A 70 60.86 -20.73 12.98
N THR A 71 60.19 -21.11 11.89
CA THR A 71 60.20 -22.39 11.11
C THR A 71 59.90 -23.72 11.84
N ASN A 72 58.86 -24.40 11.30
CA ASN A 72 58.66 -25.85 11.05
C ASN A 72 58.24 -26.83 12.16
N GLY A 73 57.22 -27.64 11.85
CA GLY A 73 56.96 -28.94 12.47
C GLY A 73 55.64 -29.59 12.02
N ALA A 74 55.72 -30.53 11.07
CA ALA A 74 54.62 -31.38 10.59
C ALA A 74 54.55 -32.72 11.36
N GLY A 75 53.38 -33.38 11.31
CA GLY A 75 53.12 -34.77 11.76
C GLY A 75 51.88 -34.82 12.67
N GLY A 76 50.86 -35.66 12.49
CA GLY A 76 50.74 -36.93 11.80
C GLY A 76 50.32 -38.03 12.79
N GLY A 77 49.05 -38.45 12.75
CA GLY A 77 48.63 -39.83 13.07
C GLY A 77 48.13 -40.20 14.48
N TYR A 78 46.86 -40.63 14.50
CA TYR A 78 46.32 -41.90 15.06
C TYR A 78 45.90 -42.09 16.54
N PHE A 79 44.67 -42.67 16.62
CA PHE A 79 44.05 -43.61 17.58
C PHE A 79 43.51 -43.13 18.95
N GLY A 80 42.22 -43.44 19.17
CA GLY A 80 41.59 -43.51 20.50
C GLY A 80 40.07 -43.64 20.47
N ASP A 81 39.54 -44.77 20.00
CA ASP A 81 38.15 -45.22 20.24
C ASP A 81 37.90 -45.52 21.73
N ALA A 82 36.74 -45.13 22.26
CA ALA A 82 35.98 -45.90 23.27
C ALA A 82 34.56 -45.34 23.46
N SER A 83 33.56 -46.12 23.06
CA SER A 83 32.13 -45.98 23.43
C SER A 83 31.83 -46.76 24.74
N PRO A 84 30.56 -47.01 25.14
CA PRO A 84 29.81 -46.24 26.13
C PRO A 84 29.43 -47.08 27.37
N THR A 85 28.91 -46.45 28.43
CA THR A 85 28.27 -47.17 29.55
C THR A 85 26.79 -46.83 29.66
N ASN A 86 25.97 -47.87 29.52
CA ASN A 86 24.55 -47.95 29.83
C ASN A 86 24.33 -47.85 31.35
N GLY A 87 23.27 -47.14 31.75
CA GLY A 87 22.69 -47.19 33.09
C GLY A 87 21.18 -47.07 33.00
N ASN A 88 20.50 -48.21 33.05
CA ASN A 88 19.04 -48.33 33.07
C ASN A 88 18.60 -48.45 34.55
N GLY A 89 17.52 -47.77 34.94
CA GLY A 89 16.93 -47.89 36.27
C GLY A 89 15.58 -47.19 36.32
N GLY A 90 14.50 -47.96 36.18
CA GLY A 90 13.13 -47.50 36.32
C GLY A 90 12.48 -47.96 37.63
N GLU A 91 11.66 -47.08 38.19
CA GLU A 91 10.52 -47.29 39.10
C GLU A 91 9.62 -46.05 38.82
N GLY A 92 8.32 -46.05 38.58
CA GLY A 92 7.25 -46.98 38.90
C GLY A 92 6.17 -46.21 39.70
N VAL A 93 4.92 -46.24 39.21
CA VAL A 93 3.64 -46.19 39.96
C VAL A 93 2.71 -44.94 39.86
N LYS A 94 1.58 -45.19 39.15
CA LYS A 94 0.13 -44.82 39.33
C LYS A 94 -0.33 -43.35 39.20
N ILE A 95 -1.18 -43.01 38.21
CA ILE A 95 -2.65 -43.24 38.03
C ILE A 95 -3.55 -42.38 38.94
N ALA A 96 -4.28 -41.44 38.30
CA ALA A 96 -5.72 -41.15 38.43
C ALA A 96 -6.09 -40.12 37.31
N SER A 97 -6.92 -40.37 36.28
CA SER A 97 -8.38 -40.61 36.27
C SER A 97 -9.14 -39.59 37.11
N GLY A 98 -10.06 -38.73 36.67
CA GLY A 98 -10.82 -38.56 35.43
C GLY A 98 -12.07 -37.72 35.78
N SER A 99 -12.69 -37.04 34.82
CA SER A 99 -14.15 -36.84 34.80
C SER A 99 -14.59 -36.32 33.43
N GLU A 100 -15.10 -37.25 32.63
CA GLU A 100 -16.06 -36.98 31.56
C GLU A 100 -17.42 -36.62 32.17
N ILE A 101 -18.15 -35.70 31.55
CA ILE A 101 -19.62 -35.80 31.46
C ILE A 101 -20.00 -35.75 29.98
N ASN A 102 -20.82 -36.74 29.65
CA ASN A 102 -21.33 -37.18 28.37
C ASN A 102 -22.67 -36.49 28.05
N ASP A 103 -22.97 -36.25 26.77
CA ASP A 103 -24.16 -36.80 26.09
C ASP A 103 -24.14 -36.37 24.60
N ARG A 104 -23.87 -37.30 23.66
CA ARG A 104 -24.83 -38.13 22.87
C ARG A 104 -25.78 -37.27 22.03
N ASN A 105 -25.93 -37.41 20.72
CA ASN A 105 -26.05 -38.57 19.81
C ASN A 105 -26.11 -37.95 18.37
N THR A 106 -25.64 -38.50 17.24
CA THR A 106 -25.98 -39.76 16.57
C THR A 106 -25.12 -39.95 15.30
N HIS A 107 -24.59 -41.17 15.09
CA HIS A 107 -24.51 -42.01 13.85
C HIS A 107 -24.39 -41.37 12.45
N ARG A 108 -23.60 -41.83 11.44
CA ARG A 108 -22.93 -43.11 11.07
C ARG A 108 -21.90 -42.76 9.95
N ARG A 109 -20.61 -43.17 10.00
CA ARG A 109 -19.97 -44.40 9.42
C ARG A 109 -20.33 -44.73 7.95
N MET A 110 -19.44 -45.15 7.04
CA MET A 110 -17.97 -45.27 6.92
C MET A 110 -17.65 -45.91 5.53
N SER A 111 -16.47 -45.61 4.97
CA SER A 111 -15.47 -46.50 4.31
C SER A 111 -15.94 -47.48 3.19
N SER A 112 -15.49 -47.43 1.92
CA SER A 112 -14.17 -47.73 1.32
C SER A 112 -14.21 -49.02 0.48
N GLY A 113 -13.59 -49.03 -0.69
CA GLY A 113 -13.32 -50.25 -1.46
C GLY A 113 -12.53 -49.96 -2.73
N ASN A 114 -11.27 -50.38 -2.74
CA ASN A 114 -10.29 -50.24 -3.81
C ASN A 114 -10.26 -51.55 -4.64
N SER A 115 -10.12 -51.50 -5.97
CA SER A 115 -9.66 -52.63 -6.81
C SER A 115 -9.23 -52.15 -8.20
N ALA A 116 -8.15 -52.75 -8.70
CA ALA A 116 -7.29 -52.28 -9.77
C ALA A 116 -7.54 -52.91 -11.16
N SER A 117 -6.79 -52.40 -12.15
CA SER A 117 -6.20 -53.08 -13.33
C SER A 117 -6.94 -52.98 -14.68
N GLY A 118 -6.22 -52.56 -15.74
CA GLY A 118 -6.60 -52.88 -17.13
C GLY A 118 -6.25 -51.93 -18.29
N VAL A 119 -4.96 -51.65 -18.50
CA VAL A 119 -4.21 -51.59 -19.79
C VAL A 119 -4.97 -51.38 -21.16
N VAL A 120 -4.71 -50.20 -21.77
CA VAL A 120 -4.16 -49.91 -23.13
C VAL A 120 -4.98 -50.09 -24.46
N ASN A 121 -4.88 -49.00 -25.26
CA ASN A 121 -4.83 -48.83 -26.73
C ASN A 121 -6.07 -48.45 -27.57
N GLY A 122 -5.88 -47.38 -28.38
CA GLY A 122 -6.59 -47.17 -29.64
C GLY A 122 -6.70 -45.70 -30.11
N GLU A 123 -5.68 -45.18 -30.78
CA GLU A 123 -5.72 -43.92 -31.54
C GLU A 123 -6.75 -43.94 -32.69
N LYS A 124 -7.40 -42.79 -33.00
CA LYS A 124 -7.25 -42.06 -34.29
C LYS A 124 -8.12 -40.81 -34.44
N LYS A 125 -7.44 -39.78 -34.97
CA LYS A 125 -7.81 -38.51 -35.61
C LYS A 125 -9.21 -38.41 -36.26
N SER A 126 -9.87 -37.25 -36.10
CA SER A 126 -10.15 -36.26 -37.17
C SER A 126 -11.15 -35.18 -36.72
N ALA A 127 -10.81 -33.92 -36.98
CA ALA A 127 -11.75 -32.79 -37.14
C ALA A 127 -12.14 -32.69 -38.65
N PRO A 128 -13.02 -31.77 -39.13
CA PRO A 128 -13.72 -30.68 -38.43
C PRO A 128 -15.22 -30.51 -38.84
N GLY A 129 -15.92 -29.55 -38.20
CA GLY A 129 -16.98 -28.80 -38.88
C GLY A 129 -18.30 -28.61 -38.14
N ALA A 130 -18.68 -27.33 -38.00
CA ALA A 130 -20.03 -26.77 -37.99
C ALA A 130 -20.90 -26.85 -36.72
N GLY A 131 -21.41 -25.66 -36.36
CA GLY A 131 -22.86 -25.49 -36.25
C GLY A 131 -23.43 -25.24 -34.86
N LEU A 132 -23.62 -23.96 -34.53
CA LEU A 132 -24.50 -23.46 -33.48
C LEU A 132 -25.92 -24.06 -33.57
N GLN A 133 -26.47 -24.53 -32.45
CA GLN A 133 -27.92 -24.50 -32.19
C GLN A 133 -28.23 -24.51 -30.69
N GLY A 134 -28.59 -23.33 -30.17
CA GLY A 134 -29.18 -23.15 -28.86
C GLY A 134 -30.70 -23.39 -28.90
N ARG A 135 -31.17 -24.34 -28.09
CA ARG A 135 -32.57 -24.63 -27.77
C ARG A 135 -33.21 -23.48 -26.97
N ARG A 136 -34.42 -23.04 -27.35
CA ARG A 136 -35.44 -22.56 -26.41
C ARG A 136 -36.85 -22.79 -26.96
N GLY A 137 -37.68 -23.47 -26.18
CA GLY A 137 -38.95 -24.06 -26.58
C GLY A 137 -40.13 -23.08 -26.68
N LYS A 138 -41.13 -23.48 -27.47
CA LYS A 138 -42.46 -22.88 -27.59
C LYS A 138 -43.50 -23.95 -27.24
N LEU A 139 -44.26 -23.76 -26.17
CA LEU A 139 -45.54 -24.44 -25.94
C LEU A 139 -46.63 -23.71 -26.73
N GLY A 140 -47.40 -24.45 -27.55
CA GLY A 140 -48.63 -23.98 -28.16
C GLY A 140 -49.83 -24.73 -27.57
N MET A 141 -50.90 -24.00 -27.24
CA MET A 141 -52.22 -24.56 -26.94
C MET A 141 -53.19 -24.13 -28.05
N SER A 142 -53.87 -25.11 -28.66
CA SER A 142 -54.98 -24.89 -29.58
C SER A 142 -56.31 -24.98 -28.82
N LEU A 143 -57.31 -24.22 -29.24
CA LEU A 143 -58.70 -24.36 -28.78
C LEU A 143 -59.61 -24.50 -29.99
N ASN A 144 -60.28 -25.64 -30.05
CA ASN A 144 -61.25 -26.06 -31.05
C ASN A 144 -62.66 -25.73 -30.53
N LEU A 145 -63.46 -24.99 -31.31
CA LEU A 145 -64.83 -24.62 -30.94
C LEU A 145 -65.86 -25.15 -31.96
N GLY A 146 -65.76 -26.44 -32.28
CA GLY A 146 -66.81 -27.21 -32.94
C GLY A 146 -67.70 -27.88 -31.91
N GLY A 147 -68.77 -27.22 -31.46
CA GLY A 147 -69.67 -27.82 -30.47
C GLY A 147 -70.73 -26.89 -29.91
N LEU A 148 -71.50 -26.19 -30.76
CA LEU A 148 -72.69 -25.48 -30.27
C LEU A 148 -73.77 -25.27 -31.34
N MET A 149 -74.25 -26.36 -31.95
CA MET A 149 -75.53 -26.36 -32.67
C MET A 149 -76.38 -27.57 -32.26
N GLY A 150 -77.04 -27.44 -31.12
CA GLY A 150 -78.15 -28.30 -30.70
C GLY A 150 -79.49 -27.64 -31.05
N ARG A 151 -80.19 -28.21 -32.04
CA ARG A 151 -81.59 -27.94 -32.39
C ARG A 151 -82.49 -28.24 -31.19
N GLY A 152 -83.25 -27.25 -30.71
CA GLY A 152 -84.25 -27.43 -29.67
C GLY A 152 -85.25 -26.27 -29.70
N ARG A 153 -86.42 -26.53 -30.29
CA ARG A 153 -87.50 -25.59 -30.56
C ARG A 153 -88.37 -25.47 -29.31
N GLY A 154 -88.24 -24.37 -28.56
CA GLY A 154 -89.07 -24.07 -27.40
C GLY A 154 -89.07 -22.57 -27.13
N LYS A 155 -90.24 -21.93 -27.27
CA LYS A 155 -90.46 -20.51 -26.93
C LYS A 155 -90.33 -20.37 -25.41
N GLY A 156 -89.19 -19.84 -24.95
CA GLY A 156 -88.93 -19.51 -23.56
C GLY A 156 -87.71 -18.59 -23.48
N ASN A 157 -87.86 -17.49 -22.75
CA ASN A 157 -86.86 -16.42 -22.59
C ASN A 157 -85.47 -17.01 -22.27
N ARG A 158 -84.49 -16.80 -23.16
CA ARG A 158 -83.09 -17.15 -22.88
C ARG A 158 -82.48 -16.05 -22.01
N LEU A 159 -81.95 -16.44 -20.85
CA LEU A 159 -81.23 -15.58 -19.89
C LEU A 159 -82.04 -14.38 -19.37
N GLY A 160 -83.32 -14.60 -19.06
CA GLY A 160 -84.12 -13.65 -18.27
C GLY A 160 -84.54 -12.34 -18.97
N LEU A 161 -84.10 -12.08 -20.21
CA LEU A 161 -84.52 -10.92 -21.00
C LEU A 161 -85.36 -11.34 -22.21
N SER A 162 -86.39 -10.54 -22.52
CA SER A 162 -87.20 -10.73 -23.72
C SER A 162 -86.38 -10.48 -25.00
N GLN A 163 -86.80 -11.03 -26.15
CA GLN A 163 -86.16 -10.76 -27.45
C GLN A 163 -86.06 -9.26 -27.78
N ARG A 164 -87.01 -8.45 -27.28
CA ARG A 164 -86.97 -6.99 -27.41
C ARG A 164 -85.89 -6.37 -26.53
N GLY A 165 -85.66 -6.89 -25.33
CA GLY A 165 -84.56 -6.46 -24.45
C GLY A 165 -83.18 -6.72 -25.06
N TRP A 166 -82.99 -7.89 -25.68
CA TRP A 166 -81.75 -8.20 -26.39
C TRP A 166 -81.53 -7.31 -27.62
N ALA A 167 -82.59 -6.99 -28.38
CA ALA A 167 -82.49 -6.06 -29.51
C ALA A 167 -82.14 -4.63 -29.09
N VAL A 168 -82.64 -4.17 -27.93
CA VAL A 168 -82.28 -2.87 -27.37
C VAL A 168 -80.83 -2.85 -26.91
N ILE A 169 -80.35 -3.91 -26.23
CA ILE A 169 -78.96 -4.00 -25.77
C ILE A 169 -77.99 -4.07 -26.95
N THR A 170 -78.28 -4.88 -27.97
CA THR A 170 -77.42 -4.93 -29.18
C THR A 170 -77.48 -3.62 -29.96
N GLY A 171 -78.63 -2.94 -30.00
CA GLY A 171 -78.74 -1.60 -30.56
C GLY A 171 -77.92 -0.56 -29.79
N LEU A 172 -77.92 -0.60 -28.46
CA LEU A 172 -77.16 0.32 -27.60
C LEU A 172 -75.65 0.08 -27.71
N VAL A 173 -75.22 -1.19 -27.69
CA VAL A 173 -73.80 -1.55 -27.86
C VAL A 173 -73.32 -1.20 -29.27
N GLY A 174 -74.14 -1.45 -30.29
CA GLY A 174 -73.87 -1.07 -31.68
C GLY A 174 -73.79 0.45 -31.85
N PHE A 175 -74.70 1.22 -31.23
CA PHE A 175 -74.68 2.67 -31.25
C PHE A 175 -73.47 3.25 -30.52
N LEU A 176 -73.10 2.69 -29.36
CA LEU A 176 -71.89 3.10 -28.64
C LEU A 176 -70.61 2.82 -29.43
N LEU A 177 -70.53 1.68 -30.11
CA LEU A 177 -69.41 1.36 -31.01
C LEU A 177 -69.39 2.29 -32.23
N LEU A 178 -70.55 2.60 -32.81
CA LEU A 178 -70.69 3.51 -33.95
C LEU A 178 -70.32 4.95 -33.56
N VAL A 179 -70.74 5.42 -32.38
CA VAL A 179 -70.37 6.74 -31.84
C VAL A 179 -68.86 6.80 -31.57
N LYS A 180 -68.26 5.72 -31.06
CA LYS A 180 -66.80 5.66 -30.84
C LYS A 180 -66.00 5.63 -32.15
N LEU A 181 -66.58 5.05 -33.21
CA LEU A 181 -65.99 5.03 -34.56
C LEU A 181 -66.14 6.36 -35.30
N LEU A 182 -67.29 7.03 -35.16
CA LEU A 182 -67.61 8.27 -35.87
C LEU A 182 -67.09 9.53 -35.17
N PHE A 183 -66.91 9.49 -33.84
CA PHE A 183 -66.40 10.61 -33.04
C PHE A 183 -65.11 10.24 -32.32
N SER A 184 -64.16 9.65 -33.05
CA SER A 184 -62.77 9.52 -32.59
C SER A 184 -62.11 10.91 -32.58
N SER A 185 -62.57 11.80 -31.71
CA SER A 185 -61.90 13.05 -31.38
C SER A 185 -60.64 12.69 -30.59
N SER A 186 -59.50 12.81 -31.25
CA SER A 186 -58.19 12.84 -30.62
C SER A 186 -58.11 14.04 -29.67
N THR A 187 -58.48 13.82 -28.40
CA THR A 187 -58.12 14.71 -27.30
C THR A 187 -57.02 14.02 -26.49
N PRO A 188 -55.75 14.47 -26.57
CA PRO A 188 -54.69 13.97 -25.71
C PRO A 188 -54.78 14.71 -24.38
N SER A 189 -55.41 14.08 -23.39
CA SER A 189 -55.33 14.56 -22.01
C SER A 189 -55.10 13.37 -21.08
N SER A 190 -53.85 12.95 -21.02
CA SER A 190 -53.27 12.27 -19.85
C SER A 190 -51.79 12.67 -19.76
N PRO A 191 -51.36 13.43 -18.74
CA PRO A 191 -50.01 14.00 -18.68
C PRO A 191 -48.94 13.07 -18.07
N HIS A 192 -49.09 11.74 -18.13
CA HIS A 192 -48.15 10.81 -17.48
C HIS A 192 -47.61 9.66 -18.35
N HIS A 193 -47.76 9.73 -19.66
CA HIS A 193 -46.95 8.92 -20.56
C HIS A 193 -46.08 9.84 -21.41
N HIS A 194 -44.82 9.99 -21.01
CA HIS A 194 -43.78 10.39 -21.95
C HIS A 194 -43.75 9.32 -23.04
N THR A 195 -44.41 9.59 -24.16
CA THR A 195 -44.13 8.90 -25.41
C THR A 195 -42.70 9.29 -25.76
N THR A 196 -41.74 8.49 -25.33
CA THR A 196 -40.40 8.55 -25.89
C THR A 196 -40.56 8.29 -27.37
N GLU A 197 -40.46 9.35 -28.19
CA GLU A 197 -40.40 9.23 -29.64
C GLU A 197 -39.22 8.31 -29.98
N ALA A 198 -39.53 7.04 -30.27
CA ALA A 198 -38.53 6.05 -30.61
C ALA A 198 -37.77 6.42 -31.90
N SER A 199 -38.31 7.36 -32.69
CA SER A 199 -37.64 7.95 -33.86
C SER A 199 -36.46 8.86 -33.52
N ASN A 200 -36.37 9.36 -32.28
CA ASN A 200 -35.22 10.14 -31.79
C ASN A 200 -34.28 9.31 -30.90
N LEU A 201 -34.62 8.04 -30.65
CA LEU A 201 -33.73 7.11 -29.96
C LEU A 201 -32.71 6.59 -30.98
N ILE A 202 -31.53 7.20 -30.99
CA ILE A 202 -30.39 6.67 -31.72
C ILE A 202 -29.97 5.37 -31.00
N PRO A 203 -30.05 4.19 -31.65
CA PRO A 203 -29.51 2.98 -31.07
C PRO A 203 -28.00 3.17 -30.91
N ARG A 204 -27.54 3.33 -29.67
CA ARG A 204 -26.13 3.23 -29.36
C ARG A 204 -25.76 1.77 -29.43
N ASP A 205 -24.99 1.41 -30.45
CA ASP A 205 -24.35 0.11 -30.52
C ASP A 205 -23.18 0.10 -29.52
N TYR A 206 -23.44 -0.42 -28.32
CA TYR A 206 -22.45 -0.57 -27.27
C TYR A 206 -21.33 -1.57 -27.60
N LEU A 207 -21.43 -2.28 -28.73
CA LEU A 207 -20.39 -3.17 -29.26
C LEU A 207 -19.56 -2.51 -30.36
N ASN A 208 -19.97 -1.34 -30.85
CA ASN A 208 -19.26 -0.61 -31.89
C ASN A 208 -18.17 0.30 -31.29
N ASN A 209 -17.03 -0.30 -30.94
CA ASN A 209 -15.82 0.39 -30.48
C ASN A 209 -15.25 1.39 -31.50
N SER A 210 -15.78 1.44 -32.73
CA SER A 210 -15.32 2.37 -33.78
C SER A 210 -15.71 3.84 -33.52
N MET A 211 -16.55 4.12 -32.52
CA MET A 211 -16.93 5.48 -32.10
C MET A 211 -16.24 5.94 -30.81
N VAL A 212 -15.32 5.14 -30.27
CA VAL A 212 -14.49 5.50 -29.12
C VAL A 212 -13.23 6.17 -29.67
N ASP A 213 -12.96 7.41 -29.28
CA ASP A 213 -11.66 8.01 -29.55
C ASP A 213 -10.60 7.11 -28.87
N PRO A 214 -9.66 6.54 -29.63
CA PRO A 214 -8.67 5.65 -29.06
C PRO A 214 -7.90 6.40 -27.99
N ALA A 215 -7.67 5.75 -26.85
CA ALA A 215 -6.90 6.35 -25.79
C ALA A 215 -5.53 6.78 -26.34
N PRO A 216 -5.01 7.97 -25.97
CA PRO A 216 -3.77 8.52 -26.52
C PRO A 216 -2.52 7.77 -26.00
N PHE A 217 -2.71 6.59 -25.41
CA PHE A 217 -1.67 5.77 -24.82
C PHE A 217 -1.51 4.50 -25.67
N GLU A 218 -0.30 4.28 -26.19
CA GLU A 218 0.02 3.15 -27.07
C GLU A 218 -0.32 1.78 -26.44
N PHE A 219 -0.20 1.68 -25.12
CA PHE A 219 -0.49 0.47 -24.36
C PHE A 219 -1.99 0.23 -24.10
N CYS A 220 -2.88 1.10 -24.56
CA CYS A 220 -4.33 0.89 -24.44
C CYS A 220 -4.91 0.29 -25.73
N PRO A 221 -5.74 -0.76 -25.65
CA PRO A 221 -6.15 -1.48 -24.43
C PRO A 221 -4.99 -2.32 -23.85
N VAL A 222 -4.97 -2.46 -22.51
CA VAL A 222 -3.99 -3.30 -21.82
C VAL A 222 -3.99 -4.73 -22.35
N PHE A 223 -2.83 -5.37 -22.35
CA PHE A 223 -2.58 -6.67 -22.97
C PHE A 223 -2.82 -6.73 -24.49
N GLY A 224 -3.02 -5.56 -25.13
CA GLY A 224 -3.07 -5.42 -26.58
C GLY A 224 -1.67 -5.42 -27.21
N PRO A 225 -1.58 -5.33 -28.54
CA PRO A 225 -0.30 -5.36 -29.27
C PRO A 225 0.69 -4.24 -28.91
N GLY A 226 0.21 -3.10 -28.40
CA GLY A 226 1.05 -1.97 -27.97
C GLY A 226 1.50 -2.05 -26.50
N ASP A 227 1.06 -3.06 -25.75
CA ASP A 227 1.48 -3.27 -24.37
C ASP A 227 2.79 -4.08 -24.33
N ALA A 228 3.91 -3.36 -24.36
CA ALA A 228 5.25 -3.95 -24.33
C ALA A 228 5.53 -4.75 -23.04
N VAL A 229 4.89 -4.40 -21.92
CA VAL A 229 5.05 -5.10 -20.64
C VAL A 229 4.35 -6.45 -20.71
N ALA A 230 3.12 -6.49 -21.24
CA ALA A 230 2.39 -7.72 -21.49
C ALA A 230 3.10 -8.62 -22.51
N ALA A 231 3.69 -8.04 -23.57
CA ALA A 231 4.47 -8.79 -24.54
C ALA A 231 5.70 -9.47 -23.91
N ARG A 232 6.33 -8.82 -22.91
CA ARG A 232 7.50 -9.36 -22.19
C ARG A 232 7.13 -10.39 -21.13
N ARG A 233 6.09 -10.13 -20.34
CA ARG A 233 5.77 -10.91 -19.11
C ARG A 233 4.61 -11.89 -19.29
N GLY A 234 3.78 -11.70 -20.30
CA GLY A 234 2.57 -12.48 -20.53
C GLY A 234 1.38 -11.96 -19.72
N GLN A 235 0.21 -11.97 -20.36
CA GLN A 235 -1.05 -11.49 -19.76
C GLN A 235 -1.43 -12.27 -18.50
N LEU A 236 -1.33 -13.60 -18.52
CA LEU A 236 -1.78 -14.44 -17.41
C LEU A 236 -0.99 -14.15 -16.13
N GLU A 237 0.32 -14.02 -16.24
CA GLU A 237 1.19 -13.77 -15.09
C GLU A 237 0.96 -12.36 -14.51
N LEU A 238 0.79 -11.34 -15.37
CA LEU A 238 0.44 -9.98 -14.93
C LEU A 238 -0.96 -9.88 -14.33
N LEU A 239 -1.88 -10.80 -14.64
CA LEU A 239 -3.17 -10.89 -13.96
C LEU A 239 -3.03 -11.57 -12.59
N LYS A 240 -2.19 -12.61 -12.47
CA LYS A 240 -1.87 -13.28 -11.20
C LYS A 240 -1.14 -12.37 -10.20
N SER A 241 -0.48 -11.31 -10.67
CA SER A 241 0.19 -10.35 -9.80
C SER A 241 -0.75 -9.48 -8.95
N ARG A 242 -2.07 -9.50 -9.23
CA ARG A 242 -3.06 -8.66 -8.54
C ARG A 242 -3.70 -9.42 -7.39
N LEU A 243 -3.24 -9.20 -6.16
CA LEU A 243 -3.74 -9.87 -4.96
C LEU A 243 -5.08 -9.26 -4.51
N HIS A 244 -5.14 -7.92 -4.52
CA HIS A 244 -6.35 -7.15 -4.29
C HIS A 244 -6.25 -5.82 -5.05
N THR A 245 -7.28 -5.40 -5.78
CA THR A 245 -7.24 -4.13 -6.52
C THR A 245 -8.05 -3.01 -5.87
N GLY A 246 -8.98 -3.37 -4.98
CA GLY A 246 -9.95 -2.43 -4.42
C GLY A 246 -10.73 -1.66 -5.49
N THR A 247 -11.27 -0.50 -5.10
CA THR A 247 -11.86 0.48 -6.03
C THR A 247 -10.80 1.28 -6.79
N SER A 248 -9.56 1.30 -6.29
CA SER A 248 -8.47 2.13 -6.81
C SER A 248 -8.82 3.63 -6.85
N ALA A 249 -9.78 4.11 -6.05
CA ALA A 249 -10.32 5.46 -6.16
C ALA A 249 -9.25 6.56 -5.95
N ARG A 250 -8.37 6.41 -4.95
CA ARG A 250 -7.26 7.36 -4.77
C ARG A 250 -6.23 7.29 -5.89
N VAL A 251 -5.95 6.10 -6.45
CA VAL A 251 -5.07 5.96 -7.63
C VAL A 251 -5.69 6.71 -8.82
N GLN A 252 -7.00 6.58 -9.05
CA GLN A 252 -7.72 7.32 -10.08
C GLN A 252 -7.66 8.84 -9.86
N LYS A 253 -7.69 9.32 -8.61
CA LYS A 253 -7.46 10.74 -8.28
C LYS A 253 -6.09 11.22 -8.80
N VAL A 254 -5.03 10.45 -8.54
CA VAL A 254 -3.67 10.76 -9.00
C VAL A 254 -3.59 10.74 -10.53
N LEU A 255 -4.20 9.75 -11.17
CA LEU A 255 -4.20 9.65 -12.63
C LEU A 255 -4.98 10.79 -13.30
N GLN A 256 -6.13 11.20 -12.73
CA GLN A 256 -6.89 12.35 -13.22
C GLN A 256 -6.08 13.66 -13.11
N LYS A 257 -5.33 13.83 -12.00
CA LYS A 257 -4.36 14.94 -11.83
C LYS A 257 -3.25 14.89 -12.90
N ALA A 258 -2.69 13.72 -13.17
CA ALA A 258 -1.66 13.54 -14.18
C ALA A 258 -2.18 13.82 -15.61
N MET A 259 -3.37 13.32 -15.93
CA MET A 259 -4.04 13.55 -17.22
C MET A 259 -4.40 15.01 -17.45
N SER A 260 -4.61 15.81 -16.39
CA SER A 260 -4.79 17.26 -16.51
C SER A 260 -3.47 18.02 -16.72
N GLY A 261 -2.34 17.33 -16.80
CA GLY A 261 -1.01 17.93 -16.98
C GLY A 261 -0.41 18.52 -15.70
N ALA A 262 -0.97 18.24 -14.52
CA ALA A 262 -0.42 18.71 -13.25
C ALA A 262 0.72 17.80 -12.78
N PRO A 263 1.71 18.33 -12.03
CA PRO A 263 2.80 17.53 -11.48
C PRO A 263 2.32 16.49 -10.47
N VAL A 264 2.97 15.33 -10.47
CA VAL A 264 2.73 14.26 -9.50
C VAL A 264 3.98 14.02 -8.66
N THR A 265 3.81 14.03 -7.34
CA THR A 265 4.84 13.65 -6.37
C THR A 265 4.60 12.22 -5.91
N MET A 266 5.61 11.38 -6.05
CA MET A 266 5.59 9.96 -5.67
C MET A 266 6.58 9.71 -4.55
N SER A 267 6.24 8.80 -3.65
CA SER A 267 7.12 8.39 -2.57
C SER A 267 7.13 6.89 -2.40
N ILE A 268 8.29 6.35 -2.02
CA ILE A 268 8.46 4.92 -1.70
C ILE A 268 8.81 4.79 -0.23
N LEU A 269 8.10 3.93 0.49
CA LEU A 269 8.51 3.41 1.78
C LEU A 269 8.69 1.90 1.64
N GLY A 270 9.81 1.38 2.11
CA GLY A 270 10.09 -0.04 2.00
C GLY A 270 11.39 -0.44 2.66
N GLY A 271 11.67 -1.73 2.58
CA GLY A 271 12.89 -2.34 3.09
C GLY A 271 14.07 -2.22 2.10
N SER A 272 15.02 -3.14 2.25
CA SER A 272 16.29 -3.14 1.49
C SER A 272 16.11 -3.20 -0.02
N VAL A 273 15.12 -3.93 -0.53
CA VAL A 273 14.83 -4.02 -1.97
C VAL A 273 14.43 -2.64 -2.49
N SER A 274 13.50 -1.96 -1.82
CA SER A 274 13.14 -0.58 -2.15
C SER A 274 14.29 0.43 -1.97
N ALA A 275 15.23 0.17 -1.07
CA ALA A 275 16.48 0.91 -0.92
C ALA A 275 17.56 0.53 -1.97
N CYS A 276 17.18 -0.25 -2.99
CA CYS A 276 18.01 -0.62 -4.15
C CYS A 276 19.13 -1.62 -3.88
N ALA A 277 19.02 -2.40 -2.80
CA ALA A 277 19.91 -3.51 -2.51
C ALA A 277 19.87 -4.53 -3.65
N GLY A 278 21.05 -4.84 -4.23
CA GLY A 278 21.17 -5.75 -5.38
C GLY A 278 20.92 -5.10 -6.76
N ALA A 279 20.63 -3.79 -6.80
CA ALA A 279 20.44 -3.01 -8.03
C ALA A 279 21.17 -1.65 -8.02
N GLY A 280 22.39 -1.64 -7.48
CA GLY A 280 23.29 -0.48 -7.47
C GLY A 280 23.49 0.15 -6.09
N ASP A 281 22.74 -0.31 -5.07
CA ASP A 281 22.89 0.05 -3.66
C ASP A 281 22.84 1.56 -3.38
N ASP A 282 22.15 2.30 -4.26
CA ASP A 282 21.85 3.72 -4.13
C ASP A 282 20.33 3.90 -4.37
N PRO A 283 19.58 4.50 -3.41
CA PRO A 283 18.12 4.70 -3.51
C PRO A 283 17.62 5.39 -4.78
N VAL A 284 18.48 6.11 -5.51
CA VAL A 284 18.12 6.79 -6.76
C VAL A 284 18.69 6.12 -8.02
N HIS A 285 19.29 4.94 -7.88
CA HIS A 285 19.99 4.25 -8.97
C HIS A 285 19.05 3.82 -10.10
N GLU A 286 19.48 3.98 -11.35
CA GLU A 286 18.68 3.73 -12.57
C GLU A 286 18.23 2.27 -12.76
N LYS A 287 18.94 1.33 -12.11
CA LYS A 287 18.60 -0.10 -12.15
C LYS A 287 17.54 -0.49 -11.12
N CYS A 288 17.17 0.42 -10.22
CA CYS A 288 16.21 0.16 -9.17
C CYS A 288 14.78 0.39 -9.65
N TYR A 289 13.83 -0.38 -9.09
CA TYR A 289 12.44 -0.34 -9.53
C TYR A 289 11.76 1.04 -9.34
N PRO A 290 12.03 1.82 -8.26
CA PRO A 290 11.47 3.16 -8.10
C PRO A 290 11.87 4.10 -9.24
N HIS A 291 13.16 4.08 -9.61
CA HIS A 291 13.67 4.90 -10.70
C HIS A 291 13.04 4.48 -12.03
N LYS A 292 13.00 3.18 -12.33
CA LYS A 292 12.38 2.64 -13.56
C LYS A 292 10.91 3.01 -13.68
N PHE A 293 10.17 2.92 -12.57
CA PHE A 293 8.77 3.33 -12.54
C PHE A 293 8.61 4.83 -12.80
N PHE A 294 9.44 5.67 -12.17
CA PHE A 294 9.39 7.12 -12.34
C PHE A 294 9.82 7.56 -13.75
N ASP A 295 10.81 6.92 -14.34
CA ASP A 295 11.21 7.13 -15.72
C ASP A 295 10.07 6.79 -16.68
N TRP A 296 9.47 5.61 -16.53
CA TRP A 296 8.29 5.21 -17.30
C TRP A 296 7.16 6.23 -17.12
N TRP A 297 6.87 6.65 -15.89
CA TRP A 297 5.85 7.65 -15.62
C TRP A 297 6.09 8.94 -16.40
N ASN A 298 7.33 9.44 -16.43
CA ASN A 298 7.69 10.66 -17.17
C ASN A 298 7.60 10.49 -18.69
N THR A 299 7.61 9.27 -19.22
CA THR A 299 7.28 9.03 -20.64
C THR A 299 5.79 9.16 -20.93
N VAL A 300 4.93 8.85 -19.95
CA VAL A 300 3.46 8.86 -20.09
C VAL A 300 2.87 10.23 -19.73
N PHE A 301 3.31 10.81 -18.62
CA PHE A 301 2.86 12.12 -18.09
C PHE A 301 4.05 13.06 -17.90
N PRO A 302 4.67 13.54 -18.99
CA PRO A 302 5.86 14.39 -18.91
C PRO A 302 5.55 15.71 -18.22
N HIS A 303 6.20 15.96 -17.09
CA HIS A 303 6.13 17.25 -16.40
C HIS A 303 7.45 17.53 -15.65
N PRO A 304 8.05 18.74 -15.79
CA PRO A 304 9.38 19.03 -15.22
C PRO A 304 9.40 19.11 -13.68
N ALA A 305 8.22 19.17 -13.05
CA ALA A 305 8.07 19.19 -11.60
C ALA A 305 7.46 17.89 -11.03
N ASN A 306 7.43 16.79 -11.79
CA ASN A 306 7.23 15.47 -11.19
C ASN A 306 8.40 15.18 -10.24
N GLU A 307 8.12 14.57 -9.09
CA GLU A 307 9.14 14.24 -8.10
C GLU A 307 8.99 12.82 -7.60
N LEU A 308 10.12 12.14 -7.40
CA LEU A 308 10.23 10.87 -6.70
C LEU A 308 11.05 11.07 -5.41
N THR A 309 10.48 10.68 -4.28
CA THR A 309 11.19 10.55 -3.00
C THR A 309 11.30 9.08 -2.63
N ASN A 310 12.51 8.51 -2.71
CA ASN A 310 12.74 7.18 -2.18
C ASN A 310 13.13 7.29 -0.69
N GLY A 311 12.16 7.08 0.19
CA GLY A 311 12.33 7.07 1.65
C GLY A 311 12.59 5.66 2.21
N ALA A 312 12.91 4.68 1.36
CA ALA A 312 13.21 3.33 1.81
C ALA A 312 14.57 3.26 2.53
N THR A 313 14.65 2.39 3.53
CA THR A 313 15.83 2.19 4.38
C THR A 313 16.10 0.69 4.44
N THR A 314 17.37 0.31 4.43
CA THR A 314 17.75 -1.10 4.53
C THR A 314 17.45 -1.65 5.92
N LYS A 315 17.12 -2.95 5.99
CA LYS A 315 16.87 -3.67 7.26
C LYS A 315 15.79 -3.06 8.18
N THR A 316 14.86 -2.31 7.61
CA THR A 316 13.66 -1.79 8.30
C THR A 316 12.40 -2.46 7.78
N ASP A 317 11.40 -2.59 8.64
CA ASP A 317 10.11 -3.23 8.41
C ASP A 317 8.96 -2.26 8.69
N SER A 318 7.71 -2.71 8.55
CA SER A 318 6.55 -1.86 8.80
C SER A 318 6.43 -1.42 10.26
N ALA A 319 6.97 -2.19 11.23
CA ALA A 319 6.98 -1.82 12.65
C ALA A 319 7.71 -0.50 12.89
N TYR A 320 8.80 -0.23 12.16
CA TYR A 320 9.48 1.07 12.17
C TYR A 320 8.66 2.16 11.46
N TYR A 321 8.21 1.93 10.23
CA TYR A 321 7.54 2.96 9.43
C TYR A 321 6.15 3.32 9.95
N ALA A 322 5.49 2.43 10.69
CA ALA A 322 4.22 2.70 11.34
C ALA A 322 4.25 3.97 12.21
N TYR A 323 5.44 4.31 12.73
CA TYR A 323 5.66 5.50 13.54
C TYR A 323 6.52 6.56 12.87
N CYS A 324 7.50 6.15 12.07
CA CYS A 324 8.51 7.07 11.53
C CYS A 324 8.25 7.52 10.09
N ASN A 325 7.16 7.09 9.43
CA ASN A 325 6.92 7.39 8.01
C ASN A 325 6.94 8.89 7.67
N SER A 326 6.53 9.78 8.58
CA SER A 326 6.52 11.22 8.34
C SER A 326 7.91 11.80 8.09
N HIS A 327 8.96 11.16 8.61
CA HIS A 327 10.35 11.55 8.38
C HIS A 327 10.90 11.08 7.04
N HIS A 328 10.22 10.11 6.40
CA HIS A 328 10.60 9.50 5.12
C HIS A 328 9.72 9.93 3.96
N LEU A 329 8.70 10.74 4.24
CA LEU A 329 7.79 11.31 3.25
C LEU A 329 7.94 12.83 3.22
N PRO A 330 7.83 13.46 2.03
CA PRO A 330 7.68 14.91 1.97
C PRO A 330 6.35 15.35 2.59
N ASP A 331 6.23 16.64 2.91
CA ASP A 331 5.00 17.24 3.45
C ASP A 331 3.78 17.03 2.56
N LYS A 332 3.98 16.89 1.26
CA LYS A 332 2.95 16.59 0.27
C LYS A 332 3.41 15.49 -0.67
N THR A 333 2.59 14.45 -0.81
CA THR A 333 2.79 13.37 -1.78
C THR A 333 1.45 12.93 -2.34
N ASP A 334 1.41 12.59 -3.63
CA ASP A 334 0.19 12.15 -4.31
C ASP A 334 0.05 10.63 -4.29
N LEU A 335 1.17 9.91 -4.41
CA LEU A 335 1.22 8.45 -4.48
C LEU A 335 2.34 7.92 -3.59
N VAL A 336 1.99 7.01 -2.67
CA VAL A 336 2.92 6.30 -1.81
C VAL A 336 2.89 4.81 -2.15
N ILE A 337 4.06 4.24 -2.45
CA ILE A 337 4.24 2.80 -2.62
C ILE A 337 4.82 2.24 -1.34
N LEU A 338 4.18 1.19 -0.81
CA LEU A 338 4.60 0.47 0.40
C LEU A 338 5.08 -0.92 0.00
N GLU A 339 6.35 -1.24 0.26
CA GLU A 339 6.95 -2.52 -0.12
C GLU A 339 7.59 -3.20 1.10
N PHE A 340 6.83 -4.11 1.70
CA PHE A 340 7.19 -4.78 2.95
C PHE A 340 6.92 -6.29 2.95
N ASP A 341 6.36 -6.88 1.88
CA ASP A 341 6.01 -8.32 1.79
C ASP A 341 7.21 -9.25 2.03
N ALA A 342 8.43 -8.76 1.81
CA ALA A 342 9.68 -9.48 2.06
C ALA A 342 10.49 -8.95 3.25
N ALA A 343 10.04 -7.88 3.90
CA ALA A 343 10.71 -7.25 5.03
C ALA A 343 10.06 -7.63 6.37
N ASP A 344 8.74 -7.73 6.39
CA ASP A 344 7.97 -8.08 7.58
C ASP A 344 8.02 -9.60 7.83
N PRO A 345 8.04 -10.06 9.09
CA PRO A 345 7.79 -11.45 9.43
C PRO A 345 6.30 -11.77 9.31
N ASN A 346 6.00 -13.06 9.22
CA ASN A 346 4.64 -13.58 9.13
C ASN A 346 4.05 -13.82 10.54
N ASP A 347 3.94 -12.73 11.32
CA ASP A 347 3.44 -12.75 12.69
C ASP A 347 2.22 -11.83 12.84
N PRO A 348 1.14 -12.25 13.54
CA PRO A 348 -0.06 -11.43 13.75
C PRO A 348 0.18 -10.03 14.34
N GLU A 349 1.29 -9.78 15.05
CA GLU A 349 1.65 -8.45 15.53
C GLU A 349 1.95 -7.49 14.37
N TRP A 350 2.56 -7.97 13.28
CA TRP A 350 2.85 -7.15 12.09
C TRP A 350 1.60 -6.75 11.31
N LEU A 351 0.48 -7.45 11.48
CA LEU A 351 -0.81 -6.97 10.97
C LEU A 351 -1.15 -5.59 11.56
N GLN A 352 -0.90 -5.39 12.86
CA GLN A 352 -1.19 -4.13 13.55
C GLN A 352 -0.21 -3.02 13.13
N HIS A 353 1.07 -3.36 12.97
CA HIS A 353 2.08 -2.41 12.50
C HIS A 353 1.82 -1.96 11.07
N PHE A 354 1.54 -2.90 10.17
CA PHE A 354 1.26 -2.61 8.78
C PHE A 354 -0.06 -1.83 8.63
N GLU A 355 -1.10 -2.17 9.40
CA GLU A 355 -2.33 -1.37 9.49
C GLU A 355 -2.04 0.06 9.94
N LEU A 356 -1.26 0.23 11.02
CA LEU A 356 -0.93 1.54 11.56
C LEU A 356 -0.20 2.40 10.51
N LEU A 357 0.75 1.79 9.77
CA LEU A 357 1.42 2.43 8.64
C LEU A 357 0.44 2.86 7.56
N VAL A 358 -0.36 1.94 7.00
CA VAL A 358 -1.32 2.23 5.93
C VAL A 358 -2.29 3.34 6.36
N ARG A 359 -2.88 3.21 7.55
CA ARG A 359 -3.80 4.22 8.08
C ARG A 359 -3.12 5.56 8.23
N SER A 360 -1.91 5.61 8.79
CA SER A 360 -1.19 6.87 9.05
C SER A 360 -0.92 7.66 7.77
N VAL A 361 -0.65 6.96 6.66
CA VAL A 361 -0.47 7.59 5.34
C VAL A 361 -1.82 8.03 4.77
N LEU A 362 -2.87 7.21 4.90
CA LEU A 362 -4.18 7.51 4.32
C LEU A 362 -4.90 8.68 5.00
N VAL A 363 -4.70 8.89 6.31
CA VAL A 363 -5.33 9.98 7.09
C VAL A 363 -4.61 11.32 6.95
N ARG A 364 -3.48 11.37 6.24
CA ARG A 364 -2.77 12.63 6.01
C ARG A 364 -3.66 13.65 5.29
N PRO A 365 -3.46 14.97 5.53
CA PRO A 365 -4.27 16.02 4.92
C PRO A 365 -4.26 16.03 3.39
N ASP A 366 -3.16 15.60 2.77
CA ASP A 366 -2.98 15.49 1.32
C ASP A 366 -3.70 14.29 0.69
N GLN A 367 -4.24 13.37 1.50
CA GLN A 367 -4.99 12.18 1.07
C GLN A 367 -4.28 11.39 -0.05
N PRO A 368 -3.02 10.98 0.13
CA PRO A 368 -2.26 10.27 -0.89
C PRO A 368 -2.94 8.96 -1.28
N ALA A 369 -2.75 8.55 -2.53
CA ALA A 369 -2.98 7.18 -2.96
C ALA A 369 -1.91 6.27 -2.36
N VAL A 370 -2.30 5.08 -1.93
CA VAL A 370 -1.38 4.06 -1.44
C VAL A 370 -1.45 2.87 -2.40
N ILE A 371 -0.30 2.25 -2.69
CA ILE A 371 -0.20 0.97 -3.37
C ILE A 371 0.71 0.07 -2.54
N ILE A 372 0.24 -1.10 -2.17
CA ILE A 372 1.06 -2.14 -1.55
C ILE A 372 1.70 -2.94 -2.68
N LEU A 373 3.03 -2.97 -2.71
CA LEU A 373 3.83 -3.66 -3.71
C LEU A 373 4.59 -4.79 -3.04
N GLY A 374 4.46 -6.00 -3.59
CA GLY A 374 5.11 -7.19 -3.07
C GLY A 374 6.34 -7.59 -3.85
N HIS A 375 7.50 -7.57 -3.20
CA HIS A 375 8.66 -8.34 -3.62
C HIS A 375 8.46 -9.82 -3.28
N PHE A 376 8.96 -10.72 -4.13
CA PHE A 376 8.98 -12.15 -3.84
C PHE A 376 10.38 -12.55 -3.39
N SER A 377 10.55 -12.95 -2.13
CA SER A 377 11.85 -13.43 -1.59
C SER A 377 11.89 -14.97 -1.48
N PRO A 378 12.86 -15.64 -2.13
CA PRO A 378 13.12 -17.08 -1.96
C PRO A 378 13.33 -17.50 -0.49
N GLN A 379 13.97 -16.66 0.31
CA GLN A 379 14.20 -16.91 1.73
C GLN A 379 12.88 -16.86 2.52
N VAL A 380 12.06 -15.82 2.32
CA VAL A 380 10.75 -15.69 2.98
C VAL A 380 9.83 -16.84 2.57
N GLN A 381 9.91 -17.27 1.31
CA GLN A 381 9.21 -18.45 0.81
C GLN A 381 9.70 -19.75 1.49
N ALA A 382 11.01 -19.90 1.72
CA ALA A 382 11.54 -21.07 2.41
C ALA A 382 11.04 -21.15 3.87
N GLN A 383 10.86 -20.00 4.53
CA GLN A 383 10.37 -19.91 5.90
C GLN A 383 8.86 -20.15 6.02
N ASN A 384 8.05 -19.62 5.10
CA ASN A 384 6.59 -19.55 5.25
C ASN A 384 5.80 -20.38 4.26
N GLY A 385 6.46 -20.93 3.22
CA GLY A 385 5.75 -21.45 2.07
C GLY A 385 4.96 -20.36 1.33
N PHE A 386 3.89 -20.73 0.63
CA PHE A 386 3.12 -19.77 -0.17
C PHE A 386 2.40 -18.70 0.66
N ALA A 387 2.12 -18.94 1.94
CA ALA A 387 1.38 -18.02 2.80
C ALA A 387 2.34 -17.19 3.66
N GLY A 388 3.02 -16.22 3.04
CA GLY A 388 3.96 -15.34 3.72
C GLY A 388 3.31 -14.07 4.29
N PRO A 389 4.14 -13.08 4.66
CA PRO A 389 3.70 -11.79 5.22
C PRO A 389 2.67 -11.06 4.35
N GLU A 390 2.69 -11.28 3.03
CA GLU A 390 1.72 -10.73 2.10
C GLU A 390 0.27 -11.09 2.45
N LEU A 391 0.03 -12.18 3.18
CA LEU A 391 -1.30 -12.54 3.68
C LEU A 391 -1.83 -11.49 4.67
N LEU A 392 -0.98 -11.03 5.59
CA LEU A 392 -1.33 -10.01 6.57
C LEU A 392 -1.59 -8.67 5.88
N HIS A 393 -0.70 -8.30 4.94
CA HIS A 393 -0.83 -7.06 4.18
C HIS A 393 -2.10 -7.05 3.33
N ASN A 394 -2.49 -8.19 2.76
CA ASN A 394 -3.71 -8.29 1.96
C ASN A 394 -4.99 -8.12 2.80
N VAL A 395 -4.98 -8.50 4.09
CA VAL A 395 -6.11 -8.22 4.99
C VAL A 395 -6.25 -6.70 5.23
N VAL A 396 -5.13 -6.01 5.44
CA VAL A 396 -5.12 -4.54 5.54
C VAL A 396 -5.57 -3.89 4.23
N ALA A 397 -5.06 -4.38 3.10
CA ALA A 397 -5.42 -3.91 1.76
C ALA A 397 -6.94 -3.94 1.53
N GLN A 398 -7.58 -5.06 1.87
CA GLN A 398 -9.03 -5.25 1.73
C GLN A 398 -9.84 -4.32 2.63
N PHE A 399 -9.41 -4.10 3.87
CA PHE A 399 -10.14 -3.27 4.82
C PHE A 399 -10.05 -1.77 4.50
N TYR A 400 -8.87 -1.31 4.05
CA TYR A 400 -8.62 0.10 3.71
C TYR A 400 -8.87 0.43 2.23
N ASP A 401 -9.30 -0.56 1.42
CA ASP A 401 -9.54 -0.42 -0.01
C ASP A 401 -8.31 0.10 -0.79
N VAL A 402 -7.16 -0.53 -0.52
CA VAL A 402 -5.85 -0.18 -1.08
C VAL A 402 -5.38 -1.30 -2.00
N PRO A 403 -4.95 -1.03 -3.24
CA PRO A 403 -4.45 -2.07 -4.14
C PRO A 403 -3.18 -2.72 -3.58
N HIS A 404 -3.16 -4.06 -3.60
CA HIS A 404 -2.02 -4.92 -3.32
C HIS A 404 -1.67 -5.75 -4.55
N ILE A 405 -0.48 -5.50 -5.09
CA ILE A 405 0.08 -6.18 -6.25
C ILE A 405 1.44 -6.77 -5.90
N SER A 406 1.82 -7.92 -6.46
CA SER A 406 3.04 -8.62 -6.07
C SER A 406 3.71 -9.36 -7.22
N ALA A 407 5.03 -9.32 -7.26
CA ALA A 407 5.85 -10.12 -8.17
C ALA A 407 5.74 -11.63 -7.87
N LYS A 408 5.28 -12.03 -6.67
CA LYS A 408 5.08 -13.43 -6.29
C LYS A 408 4.16 -14.13 -7.28
N GLY A 409 3.03 -13.52 -7.66
CA GLY A 409 2.09 -14.09 -8.61
C GLY A 409 2.68 -14.42 -9.98
N VAL A 410 3.73 -13.70 -10.39
CA VAL A 410 4.43 -13.88 -11.68
C VAL A 410 5.52 -14.94 -11.60
N LEU A 411 6.26 -15.00 -10.48
CA LEU A 411 7.44 -15.87 -10.36
C LEU A 411 7.18 -17.20 -9.69
N TYR A 412 6.11 -17.32 -8.91
CA TYR A 412 5.98 -18.42 -7.96
C TYR A 412 6.03 -19.81 -8.63
N GLU A 413 5.28 -19.97 -9.72
CA GLU A 413 5.24 -21.23 -10.46
C GLU A 413 6.61 -21.57 -11.09
N GLN A 414 7.26 -20.60 -11.72
CA GLN A 414 8.60 -20.76 -12.30
C GLN A 414 9.62 -21.11 -11.21
N TYR A 415 9.56 -20.45 -10.05
CA TYR A 415 10.45 -20.73 -8.93
C TYR A 415 10.29 -22.16 -8.41
N LEU A 416 9.06 -22.68 -8.32
CA LEU A 416 8.82 -24.06 -7.90
C LEU A 416 9.30 -25.10 -8.93
N GLN A 417 9.16 -24.81 -10.23
CA GLN A 417 9.55 -25.73 -11.29
C GLN A 417 11.07 -25.71 -11.56
N THR A 418 11.68 -24.53 -11.57
CA THR A 418 13.09 -24.34 -11.91
C THR A 418 13.79 -23.34 -10.97
N PRO A 419 13.97 -23.69 -9.68
CA PRO A 419 14.45 -22.77 -8.65
C PRO A 419 15.84 -22.18 -8.93
N ASP A 420 16.78 -22.96 -9.49
CA ASP A 420 18.12 -22.45 -9.85
C ASP A 420 18.07 -21.39 -10.96
N GLN A 421 17.18 -21.58 -11.94
CA GLN A 421 17.00 -20.64 -13.04
C GLN A 421 16.33 -19.36 -12.53
N ALA A 422 15.28 -19.47 -11.70
CA ALA A 422 14.63 -18.31 -11.11
C ALA A 422 15.60 -17.50 -10.23
N ARG A 423 16.38 -18.18 -9.37
CA ARG A 423 17.41 -17.54 -8.52
C ARG A 423 18.45 -16.78 -9.35
N SER A 424 19.08 -17.45 -10.32
CA SER A 424 20.10 -16.82 -11.16
C SER A 424 19.56 -15.70 -12.05
N ALA A 425 18.31 -15.80 -12.50
CA ALA A 425 17.71 -14.79 -13.36
C ALA A 425 17.33 -13.51 -12.62
N PHE A 426 16.72 -13.61 -11.43
CA PHE A 426 16.04 -12.48 -10.78
C PHE A 426 16.62 -12.04 -9.43
N TYR A 427 17.56 -12.80 -8.86
CA TYR A 427 18.05 -12.56 -7.51
C TYR A 427 19.57 -12.33 -7.46
N HIS A 428 19.98 -11.44 -6.57
CA HIS A 428 21.37 -11.26 -6.19
C HIS A 428 21.74 -12.24 -5.06
N ASP A 429 20.83 -12.39 -4.11
CA ASP A 429 20.91 -13.34 -3.00
C ASP A 429 19.48 -13.82 -2.65
N PRO A 430 19.29 -14.76 -1.70
CA PRO A 430 17.96 -15.30 -1.37
C PRO A 430 16.92 -14.27 -0.90
N ASN A 431 17.32 -13.05 -0.53
CA ASN A 431 16.44 -11.97 -0.09
C ASN A 431 16.28 -10.87 -1.14
N HIS A 432 17.37 -10.47 -1.79
CA HIS A 432 17.42 -9.28 -2.63
C HIS A 432 17.34 -9.61 -4.12
N ALA A 433 16.48 -8.87 -4.82
CA ALA A 433 16.40 -8.91 -6.28
C ALA A 433 17.69 -8.39 -6.92
N ASN A 434 18.08 -8.97 -8.05
CA ASN A 434 19.08 -8.34 -8.93
C ASN A 434 18.40 -7.33 -9.86
N SER A 435 19.16 -6.68 -10.75
CA SER A 435 18.62 -5.73 -11.73
C SER A 435 17.42 -6.26 -12.53
N ASN A 436 17.40 -7.52 -12.95
CA ASN A 436 16.27 -8.11 -13.69
C ASN A 436 15.06 -8.35 -12.79
N GLY A 437 15.29 -8.68 -11.51
CA GLY A 437 14.22 -8.77 -10.52
C GLY A 437 13.58 -7.40 -10.26
N HIS A 438 14.39 -6.34 -10.19
CA HIS A 438 13.90 -4.96 -10.15
C HIS A 438 13.13 -4.56 -11.41
N ASP A 439 13.57 -4.99 -12.60
CA ASP A 439 12.79 -4.81 -13.84
C ASP A 439 11.42 -5.50 -13.74
N LEU A 440 11.35 -6.67 -13.13
CA LEU A 440 10.07 -7.37 -12.95
C LEU A 440 9.15 -6.65 -11.95
N ILE A 441 9.68 -6.21 -10.81
CA ILE A 441 8.90 -5.46 -9.81
C ILE A 441 8.34 -4.18 -10.45
N ALA A 442 9.16 -3.46 -11.22
CA ALA A 442 8.71 -2.30 -11.98
C ALA A 442 7.63 -2.66 -13.01
N ASP A 443 7.82 -3.72 -13.80
CA ASP A 443 6.86 -4.19 -14.80
C ASP A 443 5.49 -4.54 -14.18
N VAL A 444 5.46 -5.16 -12.99
CA VAL A 444 4.21 -5.47 -12.26
C VAL A 444 3.48 -4.18 -11.87
N LEU A 445 4.19 -3.21 -11.31
CA LEU A 445 3.63 -1.91 -10.93
C LEU A 445 3.13 -1.14 -12.16
N ILE A 446 3.95 -1.08 -13.21
CA ILE A 446 3.62 -0.42 -14.48
C ILE A 446 2.37 -1.04 -15.09
N SER A 447 2.27 -2.37 -15.16
CA SER A 447 1.11 -3.06 -15.73
C SER A 447 -0.19 -2.74 -14.97
N TYR A 448 -0.12 -2.65 -13.63
CA TYR A 448 -1.26 -2.21 -12.83
C TYR A 448 -1.64 -0.76 -13.16
N ILE A 449 -0.69 0.18 -13.17
CA ILE A 449 -0.96 1.58 -13.48
C ILE A 449 -1.47 1.76 -14.92
N MET A 450 -0.93 1.06 -15.92
CA MET A 450 -1.45 1.03 -17.29
C MET A 450 -2.94 0.64 -17.31
N SER A 451 -3.33 -0.38 -16.54
CA SER A 451 -4.73 -0.80 -16.45
C SER A 451 -5.62 0.29 -15.85
N GLN A 452 -5.12 1.00 -14.84
CA GLN A 452 -5.82 2.11 -14.21
C GLN A 452 -5.91 3.32 -15.16
N ILE A 453 -4.88 3.59 -15.97
CA ILE A 453 -4.88 4.64 -16.99
C ILE A 453 -5.93 4.36 -18.06
N CYS A 454 -5.94 3.15 -18.64
CA CYS A 454 -6.91 2.81 -19.69
C CYS A 454 -8.35 2.82 -19.17
N ALA A 455 -8.58 2.32 -17.94
CA ALA A 455 -9.88 2.36 -17.29
C ALA A 455 -10.33 3.80 -16.98
N GLY A 456 -9.43 4.61 -16.40
CA GLY A 456 -9.67 6.02 -16.07
C GLY A 456 -9.98 6.85 -17.31
N TRP A 457 -9.21 6.70 -18.39
CA TRP A 457 -9.47 7.36 -19.66
C TRP A 457 -10.84 7.00 -20.23
N SER A 458 -11.19 5.71 -20.20
CA SER A 458 -12.49 5.24 -20.68
C SER A 458 -13.64 5.79 -19.83
N ALA A 459 -13.46 5.91 -18.51
CA ALA A 459 -14.45 6.48 -17.60
C ALA A 459 -14.64 7.99 -17.77
N ILE A 460 -13.55 8.74 -17.98
CA ILE A 460 -13.61 10.20 -18.23
C ILE A 460 -14.39 10.50 -19.52
N ASN A 461 -14.20 9.70 -20.57
CA ASN A 461 -14.87 9.86 -21.85
C ASN A 461 -16.28 9.23 -21.91
N GLY A 462 -16.75 8.64 -20.80
CA GLY A 462 -18.09 8.02 -20.72
C GLY A 462 -18.23 6.72 -21.50
N HIS A 463 -17.12 6.02 -21.75
CA HIS A 463 -17.07 4.73 -22.43
C HIS A 463 -17.03 3.53 -21.46
N SER A 464 -16.65 3.76 -20.20
CA SER A 464 -16.67 2.77 -19.12
C SER A 464 -17.19 3.40 -17.82
N PHE A 465 -17.63 2.55 -16.89
CA PHE A 465 -18.06 2.94 -15.55
C PHE A 465 -17.37 2.09 -14.47
N ASP A 466 -16.28 1.40 -14.83
CA ASP A 466 -15.61 0.42 -13.97
C ASP A 466 -14.74 1.08 -12.89
N VAL A 467 -14.43 2.37 -13.05
CA VAL A 467 -13.63 3.17 -12.10
C VAL A 467 -14.31 4.50 -11.77
N PRO A 468 -14.13 5.05 -10.55
CA PRO A 468 -14.78 6.29 -10.14
C PRO A 468 -14.23 7.50 -10.90
N ASN A 469 -15.13 8.31 -11.46
CA ASN A 469 -14.81 9.62 -12.00
C ASN A 469 -14.95 10.68 -10.90
N LEU A 470 -13.82 11.11 -10.33
CA LEU A 470 -13.78 12.03 -9.19
C LEU A 470 -13.83 13.50 -9.65
N GLY A 471 -13.54 13.78 -10.92
CA GLY A 471 -13.39 15.13 -11.45
C GLY A 471 -12.03 15.73 -11.09
N THR A 472 -11.62 16.79 -11.81
CA THR A 472 -10.37 17.49 -11.53
C THR A 472 -10.57 18.51 -10.40
N GLU A 473 -9.67 18.50 -9.40
CA GLU A 473 -9.61 19.56 -8.39
C GLU A 473 -9.27 20.89 -9.09
N GLY A 474 -10.26 21.78 -9.23
CA GLY A 474 -10.12 23.04 -9.95
C GLY A 474 -11.41 23.58 -10.58
N ASP A 475 -12.49 22.79 -10.60
CA ASP A 475 -13.76 23.16 -11.24
C ASP A 475 -14.62 24.19 -10.47
N SER A 476 -14.01 24.91 -9.51
CA SER A 476 -14.63 26.04 -8.81
C SER A 476 -14.50 27.38 -9.55
N THR A 477 -13.83 27.42 -10.70
CA THR A 477 -13.89 28.56 -11.63
C THR A 477 -14.87 28.26 -12.76
N ALA A 478 -16.06 28.84 -12.64
CA ALA A 478 -16.99 28.97 -13.74
C ALA A 478 -16.26 29.55 -14.98
N GLY A 479 -16.04 28.75 -16.03
CA GLY A 479 -15.50 29.31 -17.27
C GLY A 479 -14.88 28.38 -18.31
N SER A 480 -14.55 27.13 -18.02
CA SER A 480 -14.09 26.19 -19.06
C SER A 480 -15.22 25.28 -19.51
N PRO A 481 -15.49 25.15 -20.81
CA PRO A 481 -16.55 24.27 -21.28
C PRO A 481 -16.15 22.84 -20.93
N SER A 482 -17.03 22.10 -20.25
CA SER A 482 -16.99 20.64 -20.32
C SER A 482 -16.82 20.27 -21.79
N LEU A 483 -15.78 19.51 -22.09
CA LEU A 483 -15.47 19.04 -23.45
C LEU A 483 -16.62 18.19 -24.05
N LEU A 484 -17.63 17.86 -23.25
CA LEU A 484 -18.85 17.20 -23.68
C LEU A 484 -20.06 17.99 -23.16
N GLY A 485 -20.76 18.64 -24.10
CA GLY A 485 -21.94 19.45 -23.84
C GLY A 485 -23.08 18.64 -23.21
N GLY A 486 -23.22 18.77 -21.89
CA GLY A 486 -24.45 18.52 -21.16
C GLY A 486 -24.94 19.86 -20.61
N VAL A 487 -26.14 20.28 -21.01
CA VAL A 487 -26.78 21.51 -20.52
C VAL A 487 -27.10 21.33 -19.03
N GLY A 488 -26.14 21.66 -18.17
CA GLY A 488 -26.40 21.91 -16.76
C GLY A 488 -27.23 23.19 -16.64
N LEU A 489 -28.53 23.05 -16.39
CA LEU A 489 -29.43 24.18 -16.19
C LEU A 489 -28.91 25.05 -15.03
N ARG A 490 -28.53 26.29 -15.34
CA ARG A 490 -28.10 27.27 -14.34
C ARG A 490 -29.25 27.56 -13.37
N LYS A 491 -28.92 27.68 -12.09
CA LYS A 491 -29.84 28.10 -11.02
C LYS A 491 -30.45 29.47 -11.37
N GLY A 492 -31.78 29.56 -11.44
CA GLY A 492 -32.51 30.82 -11.64
C GLY A 492 -33.06 31.10 -13.05
N MET A 493 -33.12 30.11 -13.96
CA MET A 493 -33.88 30.27 -15.20
C MET A 493 -35.40 30.19 -14.94
N PRO A 494 -36.25 30.95 -15.68
CA PRO A 494 -37.69 30.92 -15.49
C PRO A 494 -38.24 29.51 -15.78
N GLY A 495 -38.76 28.83 -14.76
CA GLY A 495 -39.31 27.47 -14.87
C GLY A 495 -38.79 26.43 -13.86
N GLN A 496 -37.82 26.77 -12.99
CA GLN A 496 -37.35 25.85 -11.93
C GLN A 496 -38.34 25.73 -10.77
N SER A 497 -38.65 24.49 -10.38
CA SER A 497 -39.35 24.20 -9.13
C SER A 497 -38.37 24.32 -7.95
N PRO A 498 -38.83 24.64 -6.73
CA PRO A 498 -37.95 24.76 -5.57
C PRO A 498 -37.37 23.38 -5.22
N GLY A 499 -36.12 23.10 -5.63
CA GLY A 499 -35.42 21.84 -5.35
C GLY A 499 -34.30 21.49 -6.35
N ASP A 500 -34.39 21.97 -7.59
CA ASP A 500 -33.49 21.54 -8.68
C ASP A 500 -32.07 22.14 -8.63
N GLY A 501 -31.83 23.11 -7.74
CA GLY A 501 -30.53 23.80 -7.59
C GLY A 501 -29.65 23.29 -6.45
N SER A 502 -30.05 22.22 -5.74
CA SER A 502 -29.37 21.71 -4.54
C SER A 502 -28.42 20.53 -4.81
N SER A 503 -28.59 19.82 -5.92
CA SER A 503 -27.89 18.55 -6.17
C SER A 503 -26.45 18.70 -6.70
N ALA A 504 -26.11 19.84 -7.32
CA ALA A 504 -24.76 20.05 -7.84
C ALA A 504 -23.71 20.19 -6.73
N GLY A 505 -24.06 20.84 -5.62
CA GLY A 505 -23.18 21.01 -4.45
C GLY A 505 -22.97 19.71 -3.65
N SER A 506 -23.97 18.82 -3.63
CA SER A 506 -23.89 17.50 -2.98
C SER A 506 -23.00 16.53 -3.78
N SER A 507 -23.06 16.57 -5.12
CA SER A 507 -22.44 15.55 -5.98
C SER A 507 -20.92 15.47 -5.92
N LEU A 508 -20.22 16.57 -5.62
CA LEU A 508 -18.75 16.57 -5.48
C LEU A 508 -18.35 15.95 -4.14
N SER A 509 -18.91 16.43 -3.03
CA SER A 509 -18.69 15.83 -1.71
C SER A 509 -19.04 14.34 -1.69
N ASP A 510 -20.10 13.93 -2.40
CA ASP A 510 -20.52 12.53 -2.52
C ASP A 510 -19.49 11.68 -3.31
N ARG A 511 -18.85 12.24 -4.34
CA ARG A 511 -17.77 11.56 -5.10
C ARG A 511 -16.54 11.27 -4.25
N TYR A 512 -16.22 12.14 -3.30
CA TYR A 512 -15.07 11.97 -2.40
C TYR A 512 -15.40 11.14 -1.15
N ILE A 513 -16.65 10.72 -0.92
CA ILE A 513 -17.01 9.82 0.20
C ILE A 513 -16.22 8.51 0.12
N GLY A 514 -16.02 7.98 -1.09
CA GLY A 514 -15.25 6.75 -1.31
C GLY A 514 -13.76 6.86 -0.99
N LEU A 515 -13.22 8.07 -0.74
CA LEU A 515 -11.82 8.26 -0.34
C LEU A 515 -11.64 8.33 1.18
N LYS A 516 -12.74 8.31 1.96
CA LYS A 516 -12.66 8.42 3.41
C LYS A 516 -12.05 7.15 4.01
N VAL A 517 -11.12 7.36 4.93
CA VAL A 517 -10.55 6.28 5.74
C VAL A 517 -11.63 5.80 6.73
N PRO A 518 -11.85 4.48 6.89
CA PRO A 518 -12.74 3.95 7.92
C PRO A 518 -12.40 4.55 9.28
N LEU A 519 -13.40 4.90 10.11
CA LEU A 519 -13.12 5.43 11.45
C LEU A 519 -12.54 4.37 12.40
N MET A 520 -12.87 3.11 12.18
CA MET A 520 -12.41 1.97 12.97
C MET A 520 -11.15 1.34 12.38
N ARG A 521 -10.37 0.67 13.23
CA ARG A 521 -9.29 -0.26 12.84
C ARG A 521 -9.79 -1.69 12.74
N LEU A 522 -8.98 -2.56 12.14
CA LEU A 522 -9.27 -3.98 11.88
C LEU A 522 -9.74 -4.72 13.13
N ASN A 523 -9.12 -4.45 14.28
CA ASN A 523 -9.40 -5.14 15.54
C ASN A 523 -10.42 -4.43 16.44
N ASP A 524 -10.88 -3.23 16.05
CA ASP A 524 -11.80 -2.45 16.89
C ASP A 524 -13.18 -3.10 16.90
N ARG A 525 -13.80 -3.14 18.09
CA ARG A 525 -15.16 -3.60 18.31
C ARG A 525 -16.09 -2.39 18.46
N PRO A 526 -17.42 -2.57 18.37
CA PRO A 526 -18.36 -1.46 18.48
C PRO A 526 -18.20 -0.57 19.74
N HIS A 527 -17.74 -1.13 20.87
CA HIS A 527 -17.47 -0.34 22.09
C HIS A 527 -16.17 0.45 22.04
N ASP A 528 -15.17 -0.01 21.27
CA ASP A 528 -13.89 0.68 21.12
C ASP A 528 -14.07 1.97 20.30
N VAL A 529 -15.05 2.00 19.39
CA VAL A 529 -15.36 3.15 18.53
C VAL A 529 -15.74 4.40 19.33
N GLU A 530 -16.43 4.25 20.47
CA GLU A 530 -16.82 5.39 21.30
C GLU A 530 -15.61 6.13 21.90
N HIS A 531 -14.49 5.42 22.07
CA HIS A 531 -13.27 5.91 22.71
C HIS A 531 -12.14 6.06 21.69
N PHE A 532 -12.44 5.89 20.40
CA PHE A 532 -11.46 5.94 19.33
C PHE A 532 -10.80 7.32 19.27
N ARG A 533 -9.46 7.30 19.24
CA ARG A 533 -8.63 8.47 19.01
C ARG A 533 -7.87 8.22 17.72
N GLU A 534 -7.95 9.18 16.80
CA GLU A 534 -7.20 9.08 15.55
C GLU A 534 -5.70 9.04 15.85
N ILE A 535 -5.00 8.20 15.10
CA ILE A 535 -3.56 8.00 15.26
C ILE A 535 -2.80 9.26 14.82
N GLU A 536 -1.83 9.70 15.61
CA GLU A 536 -0.88 10.76 15.25
C GLU A 536 0.53 10.24 15.56
N PRO A 537 1.10 9.37 14.69
CA PRO A 537 2.34 8.71 15.02
C PRO A 537 3.48 9.71 15.21
N PHE A 538 4.25 9.52 16.27
CA PHE A 538 5.39 10.32 16.63
C PHE A 538 6.60 9.42 16.85
N CYS A 539 7.71 9.79 16.23
CA CYS A 539 8.92 8.98 16.20
C CYS A 539 10.13 9.77 16.68
N VAL A 540 10.79 9.24 17.72
CA VAL A 540 12.11 9.68 18.17
C VAL A 540 13.08 8.52 17.93
N ALA A 541 13.74 8.54 16.78
CA ALA A 541 14.73 7.53 16.41
C ALA A 541 16.14 7.97 16.81
N ALA A 542 17.03 6.99 17.03
CA ALA A 542 18.45 7.25 17.31
C ALA A 542 19.23 7.78 16.11
N SER A 543 18.62 7.83 14.93
CA SER A 543 19.21 8.43 13.73
C SER A 543 19.09 9.96 13.79
N ASP A 544 20.24 10.63 13.88
CA ASP A 544 20.33 12.10 13.91
C ASP A 544 19.79 12.78 12.65
N LEU A 545 19.69 12.05 11.54
CA LEU A 545 19.14 12.56 10.27
C LEU A 545 17.61 12.68 10.31
N ILE A 546 16.97 11.95 11.21
CA ILE A 546 15.51 11.82 11.27
C ILE A 546 14.93 12.74 12.35
N ASN A 547 15.54 12.79 13.53
CA ASN A 547 15.12 13.68 14.62
C ASN A 547 16.28 13.87 15.63
N PRO A 548 17.20 14.83 15.40
CA PRO A 548 18.37 14.97 16.24
C PRO A 548 17.97 15.42 17.65
N LEU A 549 18.23 14.56 18.62
CA LEU A 549 18.04 14.90 20.03
C LEU A 549 19.16 15.82 20.52
N PRO A 550 18.85 16.78 21.42
CA PRO A 550 19.88 17.65 21.97
C PRO A 550 20.88 16.84 22.81
N PRO A 551 22.21 17.02 22.62
CA PRO A 551 23.24 16.28 23.36
C PRO A 551 23.13 16.39 24.89
N SER A 552 22.47 17.45 25.38
CA SER A 552 22.19 17.65 26.81
C SER A 552 21.37 16.52 27.44
N LEU A 553 20.59 15.77 26.67
CA LEU A 553 19.85 14.61 27.19
C LEU A 553 20.77 13.44 27.56
N PHE A 554 21.96 13.36 26.95
CA PHE A 554 22.91 12.27 27.18
C PHE A 554 23.98 12.62 28.21
N TYR A 555 24.30 13.91 28.39
CA TYR A 555 25.31 14.34 29.36
C TYR A 555 24.91 13.98 30.80
N GLY A 556 25.74 13.18 31.48
CA GLY A 556 25.51 12.74 32.86
C GLY A 556 24.42 11.66 33.02
N SER A 557 23.79 11.22 31.92
CA SER A 557 22.72 10.20 31.93
C SER A 557 23.25 8.76 32.08
N GLY A 558 24.51 8.54 31.71
CA GLY A 558 25.11 7.19 31.53
C GLY A 558 24.71 6.52 30.21
N TRP A 559 23.93 7.20 29.36
CA TRP A 559 23.58 6.78 28.01
C TRP A 559 24.39 7.52 26.96
N HIS A 560 24.72 6.81 25.89
CA HIS A 560 25.58 7.27 24.80
C HIS A 560 24.92 7.02 23.45
N THR A 561 25.23 7.87 22.48
CA THR A 561 24.80 7.70 21.09
C THR A 561 25.86 6.95 20.30
N TYR A 562 25.45 5.94 19.54
CA TYR A 562 26.29 5.24 18.59
C TYR A 562 25.86 5.55 17.16
N HIS A 563 26.83 5.96 16.33
CA HIS A 563 26.66 6.25 14.92
C HIS A 563 27.53 5.30 14.11
N PRO A 564 26.94 4.44 13.27
CA PRO A 564 27.70 3.51 12.45
C PRO A 564 28.58 4.26 11.45
N PRO A 565 29.85 3.85 11.26
CA PRO A 565 30.67 4.38 10.18
C PRO A 565 30.07 4.01 8.81
N LYS A 566 30.34 4.83 7.79
CA LYS A 566 29.84 4.56 6.43
C LYS A 566 30.32 3.19 5.94
N GLY A 567 29.39 2.35 5.51
CA GLY A 567 29.68 1.01 5.01
C GLY A 567 29.97 -0.03 6.10
N ALA A 568 29.59 0.23 7.36
CA ALA A 568 29.67 -0.76 8.42
C ALA A 568 28.89 -2.03 8.05
N VAL A 569 29.56 -3.18 8.16
CA VAL A 569 28.93 -4.50 7.94
C VAL A 569 28.34 -5.04 9.25
N HIS A 570 28.98 -4.73 10.37
CA HIS A 570 28.53 -5.06 11.73
C HIS A 570 28.09 -3.79 12.45
N GLU A 571 27.02 -3.90 13.23
CA GLU A 571 26.43 -2.77 13.97
C GLU A 571 26.22 -1.55 13.05
N ASP A 572 25.50 -1.76 11.96
CA ASP A 572 25.23 -0.76 10.92
C ASP A 572 24.03 0.14 11.23
N ARG A 573 23.49 0.04 12.45
CA ARG A 573 22.33 0.80 12.92
C ARG A 573 22.74 1.87 13.91
N HIS A 574 22.03 3.00 13.87
CA HIS A 574 22.10 4.01 14.92
C HIS A 574 21.35 3.52 16.16
N TYR A 575 21.95 3.67 17.34
CA TYR A 575 21.30 3.30 18.59
C TYR A 575 21.83 4.14 19.76
N TRP A 576 21.04 4.22 20.83
CA TRP A 576 21.49 4.70 22.14
C TRP A 576 21.81 3.51 23.02
N TYR A 577 22.89 3.57 23.78
CA TYR A 577 23.29 2.48 24.66
C TYR A 577 23.78 2.96 26.02
N ALA A 578 23.68 2.07 27.01
CA ALA A 578 24.26 2.25 28.32
C ALA A 578 24.90 0.94 28.79
N GLU A 579 26.03 1.06 29.49
CA GLU A 579 26.77 -0.07 30.09
C GLU A 579 26.79 0.02 31.63
N GLN A 580 26.49 1.20 32.17
CA GLN A 580 26.51 1.45 33.61
C GLN A 580 25.14 1.12 34.21
N PRO A 581 25.06 0.16 35.15
CA PRO A 581 23.83 -0.09 35.88
C PRO A 581 23.26 1.18 36.47
N THR A 582 21.93 1.29 36.52
CA THR A 582 21.19 2.47 37.01
C THR A 582 21.27 3.72 36.14
N ALA A 583 22.00 3.71 35.01
CA ALA A 583 21.96 4.79 34.01
C ALA A 583 20.52 5.03 33.52
N ARG A 584 20.13 6.30 33.40
CA ARG A 584 18.75 6.70 33.07
C ARG A 584 18.72 7.61 31.85
N LEU A 585 17.89 7.25 30.89
CA LEU A 585 17.61 8.07 29.72
C LEU A 585 16.19 8.61 29.83
N ARG A 586 16.02 9.93 29.62
CA ARG A 586 14.71 10.58 29.56
C ARG A 586 14.50 11.19 28.17
N ILE A 587 13.49 10.73 27.45
CA ILE A 587 13.19 11.18 26.09
C ILE A 587 11.81 11.83 26.05
N PRO A 588 11.68 13.08 25.55
CA PRO A 588 10.39 13.73 25.38
C PRO A 588 9.61 13.14 24.21
N LEU A 589 8.28 13.06 24.35
CA LEU A 589 7.35 12.51 23.37
C LEU A 589 6.11 13.40 23.22
N LYS A 590 5.43 13.24 22.09
CA LYS A 590 4.10 13.81 21.84
C LYS A 590 3.14 12.66 21.50
N LEU A 591 2.03 12.59 22.21
CA LEU A 591 1.05 11.50 22.08
C LEU A 591 -0.27 12.03 21.52
N GLY A 592 -0.87 11.26 20.62
CA GLY A 592 -2.18 11.45 19.99
C GLY A 592 -3.20 10.46 20.54
N ALA A 593 -3.13 9.22 20.07
CA ALA A 593 -3.97 8.09 20.48
C ALA A 593 -3.53 7.47 21.82
N GLY A 594 -2.25 7.59 22.20
CA GLY A 594 -1.78 7.31 23.56
C GLY A 594 -1.09 5.96 23.75
N ASP A 595 -0.70 5.29 22.68
CA ASP A 595 0.16 4.11 22.78
C ASP A 595 1.64 4.52 22.77
N VAL A 596 2.48 3.89 23.59
CA VAL A 596 3.93 4.17 23.67
C VAL A 596 4.73 2.89 23.58
N GLY A 597 5.70 2.84 22.67
CA GLY A 597 6.55 1.68 22.42
C GLY A 597 8.04 2.02 22.37
N ILE A 598 8.86 1.03 22.71
CA ILE A 598 10.33 1.11 22.63
C ILE A 598 10.81 0.16 21.54
N TYR A 599 11.56 0.69 20.59
CA TYR A 599 12.22 -0.06 19.54
C TYR A 599 13.68 -0.26 19.93
N PHE A 600 14.12 -1.51 20.09
CA PHE A 600 15.44 -1.84 20.62
C PHE A 600 15.99 -3.12 19.99
N MET A 601 17.26 -3.43 20.22
CA MET A 601 17.88 -4.65 19.70
C MET A 601 17.77 -5.81 20.70
N GLN A 602 17.37 -6.96 20.19
CA GLN A 602 17.44 -8.25 20.88
C GLN A 602 18.53 -9.11 20.27
N SER A 603 19.27 -9.81 21.12
CA SER A 603 20.44 -10.60 20.76
C SER A 603 20.29 -12.04 21.27
N PRO A 604 20.88 -13.03 20.58
CA PRO A 604 20.89 -14.41 21.04
C PRO A 604 21.62 -14.60 22.38
N PRO A 605 21.37 -15.72 23.10
CA PRO A 605 21.97 -15.97 24.42
C PRO A 605 23.50 -16.09 24.44
N ASP A 606 24.15 -16.36 23.30
CA ASP A 606 25.61 -16.40 23.16
C ASP A 606 26.25 -15.00 23.13
N LYS A 607 25.46 -13.95 22.85
CA LYS A 607 25.88 -12.55 22.84
C LYS A 607 24.90 -11.71 23.68
N PRO A 608 24.87 -11.89 25.01
CA PRO A 608 23.83 -11.31 25.84
C PRO A 608 23.89 -9.78 25.84
N LEU A 609 22.72 -9.16 25.78
CA LEU A 609 22.50 -7.73 26.05
C LEU A 609 21.80 -7.57 27.40
N GLY A 610 21.89 -6.36 27.97
CA GLY A 610 21.32 -6.05 29.29
C GLY A 610 19.79 -6.11 29.32
N SER A 611 19.20 -5.72 30.45
CA SER A 611 17.77 -5.40 30.53
C SER A 611 17.56 -3.96 30.95
N VAL A 612 16.48 -3.35 30.46
CA VAL A 612 16.09 -1.99 30.81
C VAL A 612 14.67 -1.99 31.35
N LYS A 613 14.40 -1.11 32.29
CA LYS A 613 13.06 -0.87 32.82
C LYS A 613 12.59 0.49 32.36
N CYS A 614 11.50 0.54 31.60
CA CYS A 614 10.99 1.78 30.99
C CYS A 614 9.56 2.10 31.47
N TRP A 615 9.24 3.37 31.63
CA TRP A 615 7.89 3.86 31.97
C TRP A 615 7.63 5.24 31.38
N VAL A 616 6.35 5.63 31.32
CA VAL A 616 5.90 6.94 30.86
C VAL A 616 5.64 7.86 32.05
N ASP A 617 6.12 9.10 31.98
CA ASP A 617 6.02 10.13 33.01
C ASP A 617 6.41 9.62 34.42
N ASP A 618 5.48 9.69 35.37
CA ASP A 618 5.64 9.23 36.76
C ASP A 618 5.06 7.82 37.00
N ASN A 619 4.66 7.09 35.94
CA ASN A 619 4.06 5.76 36.03
C ASN A 619 5.08 4.64 36.32
N VAL A 620 5.91 4.82 37.34
CA VAL A 620 6.95 3.86 37.73
C VAL A 620 6.34 2.49 38.11
N ALA A 621 5.12 2.48 38.66
CA ALA A 621 4.42 1.23 39.01
C ALA A 621 4.02 0.41 37.78
N GLY A 622 3.69 1.07 36.66
CA GLY A 622 3.36 0.45 35.38
C GLY A 622 4.56 0.17 34.48
N SER A 623 5.79 0.36 34.98
CA SER A 623 7.01 0.15 34.22
C SER A 623 7.11 -1.25 33.61
N LYS A 624 7.64 -1.33 32.39
CA LYS A 624 7.87 -2.58 31.68
C LYS A 624 9.36 -2.91 31.63
N GLU A 625 9.71 -4.15 31.94
CA GLU A 625 11.07 -4.66 31.74
C GLU A 625 11.22 -5.18 30.31
N LEU A 626 12.27 -4.72 29.64
CA LEU A 626 12.63 -5.10 28.28
C LEU A 626 13.94 -5.88 28.33
N LEU A 627 13.90 -7.09 27.79
CA LEU A 627 15.04 -8.01 27.78
C LEU A 627 15.78 -7.89 26.46
N GLY A 628 17.05 -7.47 26.52
CA GLY A 628 17.92 -7.39 25.34
C GLY A 628 18.40 -8.76 24.86
N THR A 629 18.28 -9.80 25.68
CA THR A 629 18.61 -11.18 25.31
C THR A 629 17.33 -11.97 25.08
N ALA A 630 17.22 -12.67 23.95
CA ALA A 630 16.05 -13.47 23.56
C ALA A 630 16.46 -14.74 22.78
N GLU A 631 15.55 -15.71 22.64
CA GLU A 631 15.75 -16.91 21.81
C GLU A 631 15.60 -16.58 20.32
N VAL A 632 16.62 -15.92 19.77
CA VAL A 632 16.70 -15.51 18.36
C VAL A 632 17.95 -16.14 17.72
N GLU A 633 17.97 -16.33 16.41
CA GLU A 633 19.16 -16.85 15.72
C GLU A 633 20.23 -15.77 15.52
N ASP A 634 19.78 -14.55 15.22
CA ASP A 634 20.61 -13.37 14.96
C ASP A 634 20.08 -12.15 15.73
N VAL A 635 20.86 -11.07 15.75
CA VAL A 635 20.42 -9.81 16.36
C VAL A 635 19.26 -9.22 15.55
N ILE A 636 18.11 -9.07 16.20
CA ILE A 636 16.90 -8.50 15.59
C ILE A 636 16.53 -7.18 16.24
N ALA A 637 15.74 -6.38 15.53
CA ALA A 637 15.11 -5.19 16.10
C ALA A 637 13.68 -5.52 16.50
N THR A 638 13.31 -5.15 17.73
CA THR A 638 12.03 -5.51 18.34
C THR A 638 11.35 -4.26 18.87
N LEU A 639 10.06 -4.12 18.59
CA LEU A 639 9.20 -3.09 19.16
C LEU A 639 8.37 -3.68 20.29
N VAL A 640 8.41 -3.08 21.48
CA VAL A 640 7.57 -3.48 22.61
C VAL A 640 6.77 -2.30 23.13
N MET A 641 5.45 -2.47 23.18
CA MET A 641 4.53 -1.51 23.80
C MET A 641 4.72 -1.49 25.31
N ILE A 642 5.07 -0.34 25.88
CA ILE A 642 5.32 -0.14 27.32
C ILE A 642 4.13 0.48 28.05
N ASP A 643 3.29 1.25 27.36
CA ASP A 643 2.08 1.86 27.93
C ASP A 643 1.01 2.05 26.85
N ARG A 644 -0.26 2.14 27.25
CA ARG A 644 -1.41 2.31 26.36
C ARG A 644 -2.45 3.23 26.99
N GLY A 645 -3.17 3.99 26.16
CA GLY A 645 -4.24 4.87 26.62
C GLY A 645 -3.75 6.10 27.39
N VAL A 646 -2.48 6.48 27.24
CA VAL A 646 -1.92 7.70 27.80
C VAL A 646 -2.68 8.92 27.26
N ALA A 647 -2.74 10.00 28.04
CA ALA A 647 -3.44 11.21 27.62
C ALA A 647 -2.80 11.84 26.38
N ARG A 648 -3.56 12.64 25.64
CA ARG A 648 -3.03 13.42 24.52
C ARG A 648 -2.18 14.57 25.06
N GLY A 649 -0.98 14.77 24.51
CA GLY A 649 -0.14 15.90 24.91
C GLY A 649 1.35 15.60 24.86
N SER A 650 2.11 16.40 25.61
CA SER A 650 3.55 16.22 25.79
C SER A 650 3.83 15.35 27.00
N HIS A 651 4.63 14.32 26.80
CA HIS A 651 5.00 13.32 27.81
C HIS A 651 6.51 13.07 27.73
N PHE A 652 7.03 12.22 28.62
CA PHE A 652 8.36 11.66 28.46
C PHE A 652 8.40 10.18 28.80
N VAL A 653 9.34 9.46 28.20
CA VAL A 653 9.70 8.11 28.63
C VAL A 653 11.00 8.17 29.40
N GLU A 654 11.03 7.46 30.52
CA GLU A 654 12.25 7.22 31.30
C GLU A 654 12.61 5.73 31.22
N CYS A 655 13.85 5.44 30.84
CA CYS A 655 14.40 4.09 30.71
C CYS A 655 15.66 3.94 31.58
N GLN A 656 15.66 2.97 32.49
CA GLN A 656 16.76 2.71 33.41
C GLN A 656 17.41 1.34 33.15
N LEU A 657 18.72 1.31 32.89
CA LEU A 657 19.48 0.06 32.75
C LEU A 657 19.49 -0.70 34.09
N GLN A 658 19.14 -1.98 34.05
CA GLN A 658 19.15 -2.85 35.22
C GLN A 658 20.56 -3.40 35.51
N GLY A 659 20.82 -3.67 36.79
CA GLY A 659 22.08 -4.22 37.29
C GLY A 659 22.39 -3.70 38.71
N GLU A 660 23.42 -4.28 39.33
CA GLU A 660 23.87 -3.85 40.65
C GLU A 660 24.61 -2.50 40.59
N PRO A 661 24.34 -1.55 41.50
CA PRO A 661 25.05 -0.27 41.54
C PRO A 661 26.56 -0.46 41.65
N GLY A 662 27.32 0.14 40.74
CA GLY A 662 28.79 0.01 40.68
C GLY A 662 29.31 -1.29 40.04
N GLY A 663 28.41 -2.18 39.62
CA GLY A 663 28.73 -3.37 38.83
C GLY A 663 28.89 -3.08 37.33
N ILE A 664 29.11 -4.14 36.55
CA ILE A 664 29.14 -4.11 35.08
C ILE A 664 27.88 -4.80 34.57
N SER A 665 27.17 -4.19 33.62
CA SER A 665 26.03 -4.80 32.93
C SER A 665 26.34 -4.91 31.43
N PRO A 666 25.92 -5.98 30.74
CA PRO A 666 25.96 -6.00 29.28
C PRO A 666 25.19 -4.79 28.72
N PRO A 667 25.64 -4.21 27.59
CA PRO A 667 24.99 -3.03 27.04
C PRO A 667 23.53 -3.34 26.66
N PHE A 668 22.65 -2.38 26.86
CA PHE A 668 21.32 -2.38 26.25
C PHE A 668 21.29 -1.34 25.13
N LYS A 669 20.64 -1.64 24.00
CA LYS A 669 20.71 -0.80 22.79
C LYS A 669 19.30 -0.43 22.30
N ILE A 670 18.92 0.84 22.44
CA ILE A 670 17.63 1.41 21.99
C ILE A 670 17.80 2.02 20.59
N LEU A 671 16.94 1.63 19.65
CA LEU A 671 16.90 2.17 18.28
C LEU A 671 15.97 3.39 18.17
N GLY A 672 14.93 3.45 19.00
CA GLY A 672 14.01 4.58 19.05
C GLY A 672 12.87 4.38 20.05
N ILE A 673 12.11 5.46 20.26
CA ILE A 673 10.92 5.49 21.11
C ILE A 673 9.79 6.09 20.29
N PHE A 674 8.67 5.38 20.25
CA PHE A 674 7.56 5.65 19.35
C PHE A 674 6.26 5.84 20.13
N SER A 675 5.36 6.65 19.59
CA SER A 675 4.01 6.81 20.13
C SER A 675 2.96 7.05 19.06
N THR A 676 1.69 6.80 19.39
CA THR A 676 0.53 7.12 18.54
C THR A 676 -0.30 8.26 19.06
#